data_AF-A0A1Y0BIP0-F1
#
_entry.id   AF-A0A1Y0BIP0-F1
#
_cell.length_a   1.000
_cell.length_b   1.000
_cell.length_c   1.000
_cell.angle_alpha   90.00
_cell.angle_beta   90.00
_cell.angle_gamma   90.00
#
_symmetry.space_group_name_H-M   'P 1'
#
loop_
_entity.id
_entity.type
_entity.pdbx_description
1 polymer ?
#
loop_
_entity_poly.entity_id
_entity_poly.type
_entity_poly.pdbx_seq_one_letter_code
_entity_poly.pdbx_strand_id
1 'polypeptide(L)'
;MKLKARLVVSAFLVASLISQGAFSQNASGHYSTQSSGTDAERIARLEVVLENLRQELKIPAYSAAIVKDQKVIWAKGFGYADLENKVPATEHTAYHLASLTKTFGSTILMQLVQEGKVKLDDPVSKYGITLESEGVIRVRHLFSHTSEGVPGEQYRYNGNRYAELDKVVQRASGKSFGELLISNILEPLGMDETAPNVPRMAHTTSPNPNAAVEAEVRAAVMDIMNGYNSGNVDQIEKRLATHQNRYAADGGFLTSFMEGAELRQAFQAGLKLNLQVQGLETAVYGANAICTFIISGTVTPPNGTARPDGPWRASFFLNKQDGVWKLVHSHQSPLTASIITEKRQQRFDTVSKILAKPYGLDRSFNPTQITYPQGFSVSAGLISTVLDMAKYDIAVDQNKFLTKETQQLAFTPAVSTKGKPLPYGLGWFTQDFEGMKFIWHYGYWTGNSSLILKVPEKNMTFIIMANSDNLSRPTNLGSGDVTSSPVGMAFLKTFIFPETFAQSLKEVNWNAPSEELRAHVRALDGKPFAAMQVKDLISRIRILQSVGRADEASRLMKTYGEIYSKPMPAELAKMKPLAEIVRVLDNEDKTVTFRLDREQQVRIFAIGEGQAGQMFDYGWIENLDKGAPVWEMKEGQTTHAGGAEKNRKVDEVITLPAGNYKLRYKSDDSHAFDHWNSLPPDVNFWGIAIYKK
;
A
#
# COMPACT_ATOMS: atom_id res chain seq x y z
N MET A 1 6.88 -54.55 -27.46
CA MET A 1 7.98 -55.14 -28.26
C MET A 1 8.50 -54.07 -29.24
N LYS A 2 9.74 -53.62 -29.05
CA LYS A 2 10.70 -52.89 -29.94
C LYS A 2 10.33 -51.58 -30.68
N LEU A 3 10.77 -50.48 -30.06
CA LEU A 3 11.59 -49.31 -30.48
C LEU A 3 12.09 -49.10 -31.93
N LYS A 4 12.19 -47.78 -32.25
CA LYS A 4 13.17 -46.99 -33.07
C LYS A 4 12.78 -46.57 -34.50
N ALA A 5 12.72 -45.25 -34.70
CA ALA A 5 12.96 -44.58 -35.98
C ALA A 5 14.10 -43.54 -35.82
N ARG A 6 14.99 -43.50 -36.81
CA ARG A 6 16.29 -42.82 -36.83
C ARG A 6 16.25 -41.46 -37.54
N LEU A 7 17.17 -40.62 -37.05
CA LEU A 7 17.89 -39.49 -37.67
C LEU A 7 18.15 -39.58 -39.18
N VAL A 8 18.07 -38.44 -39.88
CA VAL A 8 18.90 -38.12 -41.06
C VAL A 8 19.42 -36.68 -40.92
N VAL A 9 20.74 -36.55 -41.02
CA VAL A 9 21.52 -35.31 -41.10
C VAL A 9 21.94 -35.10 -42.55
N SER A 10 21.99 -33.86 -43.04
CA SER A 10 22.81 -33.50 -44.20
C SER A 10 23.32 -32.07 -44.06
N ALA A 11 24.64 -31.95 -44.19
CA ALA A 11 25.44 -30.74 -44.07
C ALA A 11 25.83 -30.22 -45.46
N PHE A 12 26.13 -28.92 -45.57
CA PHE A 12 26.98 -28.39 -46.64
C PHE A 12 27.99 -27.38 -46.07
N LEU A 13 29.28 -27.71 -46.26
CA LEU A 13 30.47 -26.86 -46.13
C LEU A 13 30.59 -25.96 -47.37
N VAL A 14 31.17 -24.75 -47.23
CA VAL A 14 32.32 -24.27 -48.05
C VAL A 14 33.14 -23.22 -47.26
N ALA A 15 34.46 -23.40 -47.30
CA ALA A 15 35.58 -22.62 -46.75
C ALA A 15 35.99 -21.46 -47.72
N SER A 16 36.29 -20.22 -47.28
CA SER A 16 37.63 -19.63 -46.99
C SER A 16 38.58 -19.51 -48.24
N LEU A 17 39.38 -18.47 -48.57
CA LEU A 17 40.11 -17.38 -47.88
C LEU A 17 40.61 -16.27 -48.88
N ILE A 18 40.83 -15.06 -48.33
CA ILE A 18 41.90 -14.04 -48.54
C ILE A 18 42.06 -13.23 -49.85
N SER A 19 41.99 -11.89 -49.71
CA SER A 19 43.11 -10.97 -50.01
C SER A 19 43.07 -9.69 -49.14
N GLN A 20 44.25 -9.19 -48.79
CA GLN A 20 44.60 -8.18 -47.79
C GLN A 20 44.35 -6.72 -48.21
N GLY A 21 44.34 -5.77 -47.24
CA GLY A 21 44.87 -4.42 -47.49
C GLY A 21 44.19 -3.21 -46.80
N ALA A 22 44.59 -2.93 -45.56
CA ALA A 22 44.86 -1.62 -44.91
C ALA A 22 43.93 -0.37 -45.06
N PHE A 23 43.53 0.14 -43.88
CA PHE A 23 43.48 1.56 -43.41
C PHE A 23 42.93 2.67 -44.34
N SER A 24 41.80 3.26 -43.96
CA SER A 24 41.72 4.52 -43.19
C SER A 24 40.36 5.24 -43.39
N GLN A 25 39.91 5.84 -42.28
CA GLN A 25 38.85 6.81 -42.05
C GLN A 25 38.24 7.51 -43.28
N ASN A 26 36.90 7.52 -43.35
CA ASN A 26 36.18 8.79 -43.24
C ASN A 26 34.73 8.63 -42.82
N ALA A 27 34.35 9.55 -41.92
CA ALA A 27 33.06 9.68 -41.31
C ALA A 27 32.01 10.21 -42.30
N SER A 28 30.89 9.52 -42.38
CA SER A 28 29.56 10.11 -42.62
C SER A 28 28.52 9.06 -42.27
N GLY A 29 28.27 8.91 -40.97
CA GLY A 29 27.15 8.11 -40.48
C GLY A 29 25.86 8.78 -40.90
N HIS A 30 25.22 8.24 -41.93
CA HIS A 30 23.80 8.46 -42.15
C HIS A 30 23.06 8.02 -40.90
N TYR A 31 22.54 8.99 -40.15
CA TYR A 31 21.58 8.75 -39.08
C TYR A 31 20.31 8.15 -39.71
N SER A 32 20.25 6.82 -39.80
CA SER A 32 18.98 6.14 -39.98
C SER A 32 18.17 6.33 -38.70
N THR A 33 17.09 7.08 -38.81
CA THR A 33 16.00 7.13 -37.84
C THR A 33 15.52 5.70 -37.59
N GLN A 34 16.02 5.04 -36.54
CA GLN A 34 15.41 3.80 -36.05
C GLN A 34 14.01 4.16 -35.58
N SER A 35 13.00 3.77 -36.37
CA SER A 35 11.60 3.90 -35.98
C SER A 35 11.40 3.16 -34.66
N SER A 36 10.66 3.78 -33.74
CA SER A 36 10.08 3.09 -32.59
C SER A 36 9.40 1.81 -33.09
N GLY A 37 9.91 0.63 -32.70
CA GLY A 37 9.46 -0.66 -33.24
C GLY A 37 7.94 -0.88 -33.20
N THR A 38 7.45 -1.83 -33.98
CA THR A 38 6.03 -2.22 -34.05
C THR A 38 5.49 -2.60 -32.66
N ASP A 39 4.16 -2.55 -32.47
CA ASP A 39 3.54 -2.98 -31.21
C ASP A 39 3.97 -4.42 -30.84
N ALA A 40 4.13 -5.32 -31.81
CA ALA A 40 4.61 -6.69 -31.59
C ALA A 40 6.05 -6.72 -31.03
N GLU A 41 6.96 -5.90 -31.55
CA GLU A 41 8.34 -5.81 -31.04
C GLU A 41 8.39 -5.20 -29.64
N ARG A 42 7.53 -4.22 -29.37
CA ARG A 42 7.38 -3.62 -28.03
C ARG A 42 6.84 -4.64 -27.03
N ILE A 43 5.81 -5.40 -27.39
CA ILE A 43 5.26 -6.48 -26.58
C ILE A 43 6.34 -7.51 -26.26
N ALA A 44 7.08 -8.01 -27.27
CA ALA A 44 8.14 -9.00 -27.06
C ALA A 44 9.22 -8.51 -26.08
N ARG A 45 9.62 -7.23 -26.16
CA ARG A 45 10.54 -6.63 -25.18
C ARG A 45 9.93 -6.55 -23.79
N LEU A 46 8.68 -6.10 -23.67
CA LEU A 46 7.99 -6.01 -22.39
C LEU A 46 7.86 -7.39 -21.73
N GLU A 47 7.56 -8.45 -22.49
CA GLU A 47 7.48 -9.81 -21.95
C GLU A 47 8.77 -10.27 -21.28
N VAL A 48 9.92 -10.00 -21.90
CA VAL A 48 11.24 -10.33 -21.33
C VAL A 48 11.49 -9.52 -20.06
N VAL A 49 11.22 -8.21 -20.09
CA VAL A 49 11.42 -7.33 -18.92
C VAL A 49 10.51 -7.75 -17.77
N LEU A 50 9.24 -8.04 -18.05
CA LEU A 50 8.30 -8.51 -17.05
C LEU A 50 8.80 -9.83 -16.45
N GLU A 51 9.11 -10.85 -17.25
CA GLU A 51 9.59 -12.14 -16.72
C GLU A 51 10.84 -12.00 -15.83
N ASN A 52 11.78 -11.13 -16.21
CA ASN A 52 12.94 -10.82 -15.37
C ASN A 52 12.52 -10.17 -14.04
N LEU A 53 11.62 -9.17 -14.08
CA LEU A 53 11.08 -8.54 -12.87
C LEU A 53 10.36 -9.54 -11.98
N ARG A 54 9.61 -10.50 -12.55
CA ARG A 54 8.94 -11.58 -11.80
C ARG A 54 9.92 -12.39 -10.98
N GLN A 55 11.02 -12.80 -11.61
CA GLN A 55 12.05 -13.60 -10.98
C GLN A 55 12.81 -12.79 -9.93
N GLU A 56 13.19 -11.56 -10.24
CA GLU A 56 13.90 -10.68 -9.30
C GLU A 56 13.06 -10.34 -8.07
N LEU A 57 11.76 -10.10 -8.24
CA LEU A 57 10.82 -9.85 -7.14
C LEU A 57 10.35 -11.12 -6.44
N LYS A 58 10.78 -12.30 -6.90
CA LYS A 58 10.37 -13.62 -6.39
C LYS A 58 8.84 -13.79 -6.37
N ILE A 59 8.15 -13.32 -7.41
CA ILE A 59 6.69 -13.43 -7.55
C ILE A 59 6.35 -14.77 -8.22
N PRO A 60 5.55 -15.65 -7.60
CA PRO A 60 5.20 -16.94 -8.21
C PRO A 60 4.39 -16.77 -9.50
N ALA A 61 3.39 -15.89 -9.51
CA ALA A 61 2.65 -15.52 -10.70
C ALA A 61 2.13 -14.09 -10.71
N TYR A 62 2.05 -13.54 -11.92
CA TYR A 62 1.16 -12.43 -12.24
C TYR A 62 0.62 -12.59 -13.66
N SER A 63 -0.43 -11.84 -13.95
CA SER A 63 -0.96 -11.68 -15.31
C SER A 63 -1.04 -10.20 -15.65
N ALA A 64 -0.85 -9.88 -16.92
CA ALA A 64 -0.84 -8.50 -17.40
C ALA A 64 -1.61 -8.36 -18.72
N ALA A 65 -2.11 -7.15 -19.00
CA ALA A 65 -2.76 -6.79 -20.25
C ALA A 65 -2.44 -5.34 -20.66
N ILE A 66 -2.51 -5.08 -21.96
CA ILE A 66 -2.45 -3.73 -22.54
C ILE A 66 -3.73 -3.51 -23.34
N VAL A 67 -4.44 -2.45 -22.97
CA VAL A 67 -5.54 -1.89 -23.75
C VAL A 67 -5.00 -0.71 -24.55
N LYS A 68 -5.23 -0.69 -25.85
CA LYS A 68 -4.90 0.43 -26.75
C LYS A 68 -6.06 0.64 -27.71
N ASP A 69 -6.49 1.89 -27.88
CA ASP A 69 -7.59 2.23 -28.78
C ASP A 69 -8.88 1.43 -28.51
N GLN A 70 -9.24 1.37 -27.22
CA GLN A 70 -10.38 0.61 -26.70
C GLN A 70 -10.36 -0.90 -27.02
N LYS A 71 -9.20 -1.48 -27.29
CA LYS A 71 -9.02 -2.91 -27.59
C LYS A 71 -7.90 -3.50 -26.75
N VAL A 72 -8.09 -4.73 -26.28
CA VAL A 72 -7.00 -5.51 -25.70
C VAL A 72 -6.07 -5.91 -26.84
N ILE A 73 -4.87 -5.34 -26.88
CA ILE A 73 -3.85 -5.69 -27.90
C ILE A 73 -2.90 -6.79 -27.42
N TRP A 74 -2.88 -7.05 -26.11
CA TRP A 74 -2.07 -8.09 -25.48
C TRP A 74 -2.61 -8.44 -24.10
N ALA A 75 -2.62 -9.72 -23.73
CA ALA A 75 -2.84 -10.21 -22.38
C ALA A 75 -2.09 -11.55 -22.19
N LYS A 76 -1.44 -11.74 -21.04
CA LYS A 76 -0.64 -12.95 -20.76
C LYS A 76 -0.43 -13.19 -19.26
N GLY A 77 -0.37 -14.46 -18.87
CA GLY A 77 0.07 -14.90 -17.56
C GLY A 77 1.54 -15.33 -17.52
N PHE A 78 2.19 -15.16 -16.38
CA PHE A 78 3.60 -15.49 -16.14
C PHE A 78 3.74 -16.32 -14.86
N GLY A 79 4.58 -17.36 -14.89
CA GLY A 79 4.83 -18.22 -13.74
C GLY A 79 3.66 -19.15 -13.39
N TYR A 80 3.47 -19.44 -12.10
CA TYR A 80 2.51 -20.42 -11.61
C TYR A 80 1.49 -19.83 -10.63
N ALA A 81 0.21 -19.91 -10.99
CA ALA A 81 -0.92 -19.53 -10.15
C ALA A 81 -1.01 -20.41 -8.88
N ASP A 82 -0.54 -21.65 -8.97
CA ASP A 82 -0.34 -22.57 -7.85
C ASP A 82 1.06 -23.18 -8.02
N LEU A 83 2.00 -22.76 -7.18
CA LEU A 83 3.41 -23.14 -7.23
C LEU A 83 3.62 -24.61 -6.89
N GLU A 84 2.90 -25.11 -5.88
CA GLU A 84 2.98 -26.49 -5.42
C GLU A 84 2.51 -27.48 -6.49
N ASN A 85 1.40 -27.15 -7.17
CA ASN A 85 0.80 -27.99 -8.21
C ASN A 85 1.24 -27.62 -9.63
N LYS A 86 2.12 -26.61 -9.79
CA LYS A 86 2.61 -26.10 -11.08
C LYS A 86 1.49 -25.73 -12.04
N VAL A 87 0.40 -25.13 -11.54
CA VAL A 87 -0.67 -24.61 -12.40
C VAL A 87 -0.19 -23.31 -13.04
N PRO A 88 -0.04 -23.23 -14.37
CA PRO A 88 0.46 -22.03 -15.02
C PRO A 88 -0.53 -20.86 -14.85
N ALA A 89 0.00 -19.66 -14.68
CA ALA A 89 -0.81 -18.46 -14.77
C ALA A 89 -1.18 -18.16 -16.23
N THR A 90 -2.37 -17.63 -16.44
CA THR A 90 -2.91 -17.21 -17.76
C THR A 90 -3.61 -15.87 -17.60
N GLU A 91 -3.97 -15.23 -18.71
CA GLU A 91 -4.82 -14.03 -18.73
C GLU A 91 -6.19 -14.21 -18.04
N HIS A 92 -6.63 -15.47 -17.87
CA HIS A 92 -7.83 -15.89 -17.15
C HIS A 92 -7.58 -16.24 -15.67
N THR A 93 -6.34 -16.15 -15.18
CA THR A 93 -6.06 -16.34 -13.75
C THR A 93 -6.59 -15.15 -12.96
N ALA A 94 -7.40 -15.44 -11.94
CA ALA A 94 -7.96 -14.40 -11.08
C ALA A 94 -7.04 -14.10 -9.90
N TYR A 95 -7.03 -12.84 -9.47
CA TYR A 95 -6.24 -12.32 -8.36
C TYR A 95 -7.08 -11.39 -7.48
N HIS A 96 -6.74 -11.31 -6.19
CA HIS A 96 -7.27 -10.24 -5.34
C HIS A 96 -6.73 -8.88 -5.80
N LEU A 97 -7.61 -7.90 -5.91
CA LEU A 97 -7.28 -6.55 -6.36
C LEU A 97 -6.69 -5.66 -5.26
N ALA A 98 -6.84 -6.01 -3.98
CA ALA A 98 -6.63 -5.09 -2.86
C ALA A 98 -7.25 -3.70 -3.14
N SER A 99 -6.47 -2.64 -2.96
CA SER A 99 -6.95 -1.26 -3.07
C SER A 99 -7.34 -0.82 -4.48
N LEU A 100 -7.01 -1.57 -5.53
CA LEU A 100 -7.53 -1.28 -6.87
C LEU A 100 -9.07 -1.36 -6.92
N THR A 101 -9.69 -2.05 -5.95
CA THR A 101 -11.15 -2.02 -5.68
C THR A 101 -11.71 -0.60 -5.51
N LYS A 102 -10.91 0.37 -5.02
CA LYS A 102 -11.33 1.77 -4.84
C LYS A 102 -11.78 2.44 -6.12
N THR A 103 -11.25 2.01 -7.27
CA THR A 103 -11.67 2.53 -8.57
C THR A 103 -13.13 2.18 -8.86
N PHE A 104 -13.57 0.95 -8.53
CA PHE A 104 -14.97 0.53 -8.62
C PHE A 104 -15.83 1.22 -7.57
N GLY A 105 -15.32 1.34 -6.33
CA GLY A 105 -15.97 2.08 -5.25
C GLY A 105 -16.23 3.54 -5.65
N SER A 106 -15.24 4.19 -6.27
CA SER A 106 -15.35 5.55 -6.82
C SER A 106 -16.42 5.62 -7.89
N THR A 107 -16.41 4.71 -8.87
CA THR A 107 -17.43 4.68 -9.93
C THR A 107 -18.85 4.60 -9.34
N ILE A 108 -19.12 3.68 -8.41
CA ILE A 108 -20.43 3.56 -7.76
C ILE A 108 -20.80 4.82 -6.95
N LEU A 109 -19.90 5.33 -6.12
CA LEU A 109 -20.21 6.52 -5.33
C LEU A 109 -20.41 7.76 -6.20
N MET A 110 -19.64 7.91 -7.29
CA MET A 110 -19.81 9.02 -8.24
C MET A 110 -21.09 8.90 -9.05
N GLN A 111 -21.61 7.68 -9.31
CA GLN A 111 -22.97 7.49 -9.82
C GLN A 111 -23.99 8.06 -8.84
N LEU A 112 -23.85 7.77 -7.54
CA LEU A 112 -24.74 8.33 -6.51
C LEU A 112 -24.63 9.86 -6.40
N VAL A 113 -23.45 10.44 -6.66
CA VAL A 113 -23.26 11.90 -6.75
C VAL A 113 -24.00 12.48 -7.96
N GLN A 114 -23.85 11.87 -9.13
CA GLN A 114 -24.54 12.28 -10.36
C GLN A 114 -26.06 12.17 -10.24
N GLU A 115 -26.56 11.16 -9.54
CA GLU A 115 -27.98 10.97 -9.23
C GLU A 115 -28.51 11.94 -8.16
N GLY A 116 -27.64 12.76 -7.55
CA GLY A 116 -28.00 13.71 -6.49
C GLY A 116 -28.28 13.05 -5.13
N LYS A 117 -28.02 11.74 -4.98
CA LYS A 117 -28.23 10.99 -3.72
C LYS A 117 -27.14 11.26 -2.69
N VAL A 118 -25.93 11.59 -3.14
CA VAL A 118 -24.79 11.97 -2.30
C VAL A 118 -24.27 13.33 -2.74
N LYS A 119 -24.01 14.23 -1.79
CA LYS A 119 -23.22 15.45 -2.08
C LYS A 119 -21.81 15.27 -1.54
N LEU A 120 -20.81 15.62 -2.34
CA LEU A 120 -19.40 15.55 -1.94
C LEU A 120 -19.10 16.39 -0.68
N ASP A 121 -19.87 17.46 -0.47
CA ASP A 121 -19.76 18.34 0.71
C ASP A 121 -20.63 17.94 1.90
N ASP A 122 -21.41 16.86 1.81
CA ASP A 122 -22.15 16.39 2.97
C ASP A 122 -21.17 16.02 4.11
N PRO A 123 -21.45 16.41 5.37
CA PRO A 123 -20.70 15.90 6.50
C PRO A 123 -20.92 14.40 6.63
N VAL A 124 -19.85 13.63 6.91
CA VAL A 124 -19.95 12.16 6.98
C VAL A 124 -20.82 11.66 8.14
N SER A 125 -21.03 12.50 9.16
CA SER A 125 -21.96 12.24 10.27
C SER A 125 -23.41 12.08 9.80
N LYS A 126 -23.80 12.70 8.68
CA LYS A 126 -25.11 12.47 8.01
C LYS A 126 -25.34 10.99 7.67
N TYR A 127 -24.26 10.24 7.43
CA TYR A 127 -24.28 8.83 7.07
C TYR A 127 -23.96 7.90 8.27
N GLY A 128 -23.90 8.45 9.50
CA GLY A 128 -23.59 7.69 10.71
C GLY A 128 -22.12 7.35 10.88
N ILE A 129 -21.22 8.15 10.29
CA ILE A 129 -19.77 8.00 10.43
C ILE A 129 -19.26 9.02 11.44
N THR A 130 -18.56 8.54 12.46
CA THR A 130 -17.87 9.37 13.47
C THR A 130 -16.40 8.99 13.46
N LEU A 131 -15.52 9.97 13.18
CA LEU A 131 -14.08 9.80 13.12
C LEU A 131 -13.41 11.01 13.76
N GLU A 132 -12.28 10.80 14.43
CA GLU A 132 -11.49 11.87 15.04
C GLU A 132 -10.86 12.77 13.96
N SER A 133 -10.93 14.09 14.16
CA SER A 133 -10.30 15.11 13.31
C SER A 133 -10.40 16.50 13.95
N GLU A 134 -9.63 17.46 13.42
CA GLU A 134 -9.64 18.87 13.85
C GLU A 134 -10.75 19.70 13.16
N GLY A 135 -11.76 19.04 12.55
CA GLY A 135 -12.83 19.74 11.83
C GLY A 135 -13.92 18.81 11.28
N VAL A 136 -14.82 19.37 10.45
CA VAL A 136 -15.90 18.58 9.85
C VAL A 136 -15.37 17.77 8.67
N ILE A 137 -15.36 16.44 8.81
CA ILE A 137 -15.06 15.54 7.69
C ILE A 137 -16.27 15.49 6.74
N ARG A 138 -16.02 15.76 5.46
CA ARG A 138 -16.99 15.66 4.37
C ARG A 138 -16.73 14.39 3.55
N VAL A 139 -17.73 13.95 2.77
CA VAL A 139 -17.60 12.78 1.89
C VAL A 139 -16.36 12.87 1.01
N ARG A 140 -16.10 14.03 0.39
CA ARG A 140 -14.90 14.26 -0.43
C ARG A 140 -13.59 13.95 0.32
N HIS A 141 -13.50 14.25 1.62
CA HIS A 141 -12.28 14.04 2.40
C HIS A 141 -11.95 12.57 2.61
N LEU A 142 -12.96 11.69 2.67
CA LEU A 142 -12.73 10.24 2.71
C LEU A 142 -12.27 9.72 1.33
N PHE A 143 -12.92 10.19 0.26
CA PHE A 143 -12.56 9.86 -1.12
C PHE A 143 -11.15 10.27 -1.50
N SER A 144 -10.70 11.44 -1.08
CA SER A 144 -9.41 12.01 -1.46
C SER A 144 -8.28 11.71 -0.49
N HIS A 145 -8.52 10.88 0.54
CA HIS A 145 -7.56 10.61 1.60
C HIS A 145 -7.06 11.88 2.33
N THR A 146 -7.96 12.82 2.60
CA THR A 146 -7.67 14.09 3.28
C THR A 146 -8.53 14.32 4.51
N SER A 147 -8.86 13.26 5.25
CA SER A 147 -9.78 13.35 6.41
C SER A 147 -9.08 13.48 7.76
N GLU A 148 -7.76 13.28 7.82
CA GLU A 148 -6.97 13.32 9.05
C GLU A 148 -6.42 14.73 9.35
N GLY A 149 -6.20 15.04 10.63
CA GLY A 149 -5.81 16.37 11.08
C GLY A 149 -6.88 17.39 10.73
N VAL A 150 -6.48 18.51 10.13
CA VAL A 150 -7.39 19.48 9.49
C VAL A 150 -7.91 18.89 8.18
N PRO A 151 -9.21 18.54 8.06
CA PRO A 151 -9.72 17.90 6.86
C PRO A 151 -9.54 18.77 5.61
N GLY A 152 -9.02 18.17 4.54
CA GLY A 152 -8.68 18.82 3.28
C GLY A 152 -7.25 19.34 3.21
N GLU A 153 -6.50 19.44 4.31
CA GLU A 153 -5.17 20.08 4.29
C GLU A 153 -4.03 19.14 3.85
N GLN A 154 -4.04 17.90 4.34
CA GLN A 154 -2.97 16.94 4.07
C GLN A 154 -3.53 15.67 3.44
N TYR A 155 -2.78 15.13 2.48
CA TYR A 155 -3.03 13.79 1.94
C TYR A 155 -2.35 12.73 2.81
N ARG A 156 -3.13 11.73 3.24
CA ARG A 156 -2.66 10.54 3.98
C ARG A 156 -3.43 9.32 3.52
N TYR A 157 -2.77 8.48 2.73
CA TYR A 157 -3.39 7.28 2.18
C TYR A 157 -3.87 6.34 3.29
N ASN A 158 -5.18 6.27 3.49
CA ASN A 158 -5.80 5.54 4.58
C ASN A 158 -6.97 4.69 4.08
N GLY A 159 -6.71 3.39 3.88
CA GLY A 159 -7.70 2.43 3.40
C GLY A 159 -8.84 2.19 4.39
N ASN A 160 -8.60 2.32 5.70
CA ASN A 160 -9.62 2.10 6.74
C ASN A 160 -10.65 3.24 6.72
N ARG A 161 -10.19 4.50 6.71
CA ARG A 161 -11.09 5.65 6.58
C ARG A 161 -11.82 5.66 5.25
N TYR A 162 -11.18 5.23 4.16
CA TYR A 162 -11.86 5.10 2.86
C TYR A 162 -12.98 4.04 2.91
N ALA A 163 -12.79 2.94 3.65
CA ALA A 163 -13.80 1.88 3.77
C ALA A 163 -15.09 2.36 4.45
N GLU A 164 -15.05 3.43 5.26
CA GLU A 164 -16.25 4.05 5.83
C GLU A 164 -17.24 4.56 4.77
N LEU A 165 -16.79 4.78 3.53
CA LEU A 165 -17.66 5.11 2.41
C LEU A 165 -18.68 3.99 2.08
N ASP A 166 -18.50 2.76 2.56
CA ASP A 166 -19.54 1.72 2.52
C ASP A 166 -20.84 2.21 3.17
N LYS A 167 -20.74 2.92 4.31
CA LYS A 167 -21.90 3.47 5.01
C LYS A 167 -22.58 4.56 4.18
N VAL A 168 -21.80 5.37 3.45
CA VAL A 168 -22.34 6.38 2.53
C VAL A 168 -23.13 5.70 1.40
N VAL A 169 -22.56 4.67 0.77
CA VAL A 169 -23.27 3.87 -0.26
C VAL A 169 -24.57 3.32 0.29
N GLN A 170 -24.51 2.62 1.44
CA GLN A 170 -25.66 1.93 2.00
C GLN A 170 -26.77 2.90 2.40
N ARG A 171 -26.43 4.01 3.07
CA ARG A 171 -27.39 4.99 3.55
C ARG A 171 -28.01 5.81 2.42
N ALA A 172 -27.24 6.11 1.37
CA ALA A 172 -27.74 6.89 0.24
C ALA A 172 -28.58 6.07 -0.75
N SER A 173 -28.28 4.78 -0.91
CA SER A 173 -28.92 3.93 -1.93
C SER A 173 -29.90 2.88 -1.39
N GLY A 174 -29.82 2.54 -0.10
CA GLY A 174 -30.52 1.40 0.48
C GLY A 174 -29.93 0.04 0.09
N LYS A 175 -28.86 -0.01 -0.69
CA LYS A 175 -28.19 -1.22 -1.18
C LYS A 175 -26.73 -1.26 -0.71
N SER A 176 -26.19 -2.46 -0.54
CA SER A 176 -24.76 -2.63 -0.27
C SER A 176 -23.91 -2.28 -1.50
N PHE A 177 -22.62 -1.96 -1.28
CA PHE A 177 -21.66 -1.78 -2.37
C PHE A 177 -21.59 -3.02 -3.28
N GLY A 178 -21.63 -4.23 -2.72
CA GLY A 178 -21.58 -5.47 -3.49
C GLY A 178 -22.77 -5.65 -4.44
N GLU A 179 -23.98 -5.28 -3.99
CA GLU A 179 -25.18 -5.33 -4.84
C GLU A 179 -25.06 -4.35 -6.01
N LEU A 180 -24.70 -3.09 -5.74
CA LEU A 180 -24.54 -2.07 -6.78
C LEU A 180 -23.39 -2.40 -7.74
N LEU A 181 -22.27 -2.92 -7.23
CA LEU A 181 -21.15 -3.34 -8.05
C LEU A 181 -21.59 -4.42 -9.05
N ILE A 182 -22.29 -5.45 -8.58
CA ILE A 182 -22.78 -6.53 -9.45
C ILE A 182 -23.76 -5.98 -10.49
N SER A 183 -24.80 -5.25 -10.05
CA SER A 183 -25.89 -4.83 -10.94
C SER A 183 -25.49 -3.71 -11.91
N ASN A 184 -24.60 -2.80 -11.51
CA ASN A 184 -24.29 -1.61 -12.28
C ASN A 184 -23.01 -1.74 -13.11
N ILE A 185 -22.09 -2.65 -12.74
CA ILE A 185 -20.79 -2.78 -13.39
C ILE A 185 -20.56 -4.19 -13.91
N LEU A 186 -20.59 -5.21 -13.04
CA LEU A 186 -20.13 -6.54 -13.44
C LEU A 186 -21.04 -7.20 -14.47
N GLU A 187 -22.36 -7.22 -14.23
CA GLU A 187 -23.32 -7.85 -15.15
C GLU A 187 -23.44 -7.10 -16.48
N PRO A 188 -23.59 -5.76 -16.51
CA PRO A 188 -23.68 -5.04 -17.78
C PRO A 188 -22.43 -5.14 -18.66
N LEU A 189 -21.26 -5.39 -18.06
CA LEU A 189 -20.01 -5.58 -18.80
C LEU A 189 -19.69 -7.05 -19.11
N GLY A 190 -20.44 -8.01 -18.58
CA GLY A 190 -20.09 -9.44 -18.68
C GLY A 190 -18.74 -9.74 -18.03
N MET A 191 -18.47 -9.17 -16.85
CA MET A 191 -17.25 -9.43 -16.08
C MET A 191 -17.39 -10.71 -15.24
N ASP A 192 -17.51 -11.85 -15.92
CA ASP A 192 -17.85 -13.15 -15.35
C ASP A 192 -16.73 -13.82 -14.55
N GLU A 193 -15.52 -13.29 -14.66
CA GLU A 193 -14.34 -13.71 -13.90
C GLU A 193 -14.01 -12.73 -12.76
N THR A 194 -14.91 -11.80 -12.47
CA THR A 194 -14.83 -10.87 -11.34
C THR A 194 -15.87 -11.19 -10.27
N ALA A 195 -15.44 -11.26 -9.01
CA ALA A 195 -16.34 -11.47 -7.88
C ALA A 195 -15.92 -10.65 -6.65
N PRO A 196 -16.88 -10.08 -5.92
CA PRO A 196 -16.62 -9.61 -4.56
C PRO A 196 -16.10 -10.77 -3.70
N ASN A 197 -15.00 -10.58 -2.97
CA ASN A 197 -14.56 -11.57 -2.00
C ASN A 197 -15.68 -11.84 -0.99
N VAL A 198 -15.85 -13.09 -0.64
CA VAL A 198 -16.79 -13.52 0.40
C VAL A 198 -15.92 -13.89 1.59
N PRO A 199 -16.06 -13.22 2.75
CA PRO A 199 -15.34 -13.63 3.94
C PRO A 199 -15.65 -15.09 4.21
N ARG A 200 -14.61 -15.94 4.25
CA ARG A 200 -14.80 -17.29 4.79
C ARG A 200 -15.25 -17.12 6.23
N MET A 201 -16.42 -17.65 6.57
CA MET A 201 -16.72 -17.91 7.97
C MET A 201 -15.59 -18.80 8.48
N ALA A 202 -14.85 -18.34 9.49
CA ALA A 202 -13.80 -19.17 10.05
C ALA A 202 -14.49 -20.38 10.66
N HIS A 203 -14.31 -21.54 10.02
CA HIS A 203 -14.84 -22.78 10.55
C HIS A 203 -14.15 -23.10 11.87
N THR A 204 -14.87 -22.97 12.97
CA THR A 204 -14.40 -23.48 14.27
C THR A 204 -14.77 -24.95 14.37
N THR A 205 -13.77 -25.84 14.24
CA THR A 205 -13.93 -27.29 14.43
C THR A 205 -13.26 -27.76 15.72
N SER A 206 -13.98 -28.57 16.50
CA SER A 206 -13.43 -29.27 17.66
C SER A 206 -12.26 -30.19 17.24
N PRO A 207 -11.13 -30.24 17.97
CA PRO A 207 -10.07 -31.23 17.71
C PRO A 207 -10.58 -32.67 17.83
N ASN A 208 -11.53 -32.90 18.75
CA ASN A 208 -12.23 -34.17 18.96
C ASN A 208 -13.75 -33.90 19.01
N PRO A 209 -14.45 -33.98 17.87
CA PRO A 209 -15.88 -33.65 17.80
C PRO A 209 -16.74 -34.53 18.71
N ASN A 210 -17.63 -33.89 19.48
CA ASN A 210 -18.65 -34.58 20.27
C ASN A 210 -19.97 -33.82 20.15
N ALA A 211 -20.90 -34.38 19.39
CA ALA A 211 -22.16 -33.73 19.04
C ALA A 211 -23.02 -33.36 20.26
N ALA A 212 -23.00 -34.17 21.33
CA ALA A 212 -23.77 -33.89 22.54
C ALA A 212 -23.21 -32.68 23.29
N VAL A 213 -21.88 -32.61 23.44
CA VAL A 213 -21.21 -31.49 24.12
C VAL A 213 -21.32 -30.20 23.29
N GLU A 214 -21.16 -30.28 21.98
CA GLU A 214 -21.36 -29.14 21.08
C GLU A 214 -22.82 -28.63 21.11
N ALA A 215 -23.80 -29.52 21.22
CA ALA A 215 -25.21 -29.14 21.40
C ALA A 215 -25.44 -28.40 22.73
N GLU A 216 -24.80 -28.82 23.84
CA GLU A 216 -24.86 -28.11 25.12
C GLU A 216 -24.29 -26.68 25.01
N VAL A 217 -23.16 -26.52 24.33
CA VAL A 217 -22.52 -25.21 24.13
C VAL A 217 -23.41 -24.32 23.26
N ARG A 218 -23.97 -24.84 22.16
CA ARG A 218 -24.92 -24.11 21.30
C ARG A 218 -26.14 -23.66 22.08
N ALA A 219 -26.69 -24.54 22.91
CA ALA A 219 -27.82 -24.20 23.79
C ALA A 219 -27.45 -23.07 24.75
N ALA A 220 -26.24 -23.07 25.32
CA ALA A 220 -25.78 -22.00 26.20
C ALA A 220 -25.66 -20.64 25.49
N VAL A 221 -25.17 -20.62 24.24
CA VAL A 221 -25.15 -19.38 23.42
C VAL A 221 -26.57 -18.89 23.15
N MET A 222 -27.48 -19.77 22.72
CA MET A 222 -28.85 -19.38 22.45
C MET A 222 -29.61 -18.92 23.71
N ASP A 223 -29.30 -19.49 24.88
CA ASP A 223 -29.87 -19.09 26.16
C ASP A 223 -29.51 -17.64 26.52
N ILE A 224 -28.24 -17.25 26.30
CA ILE A 224 -27.79 -15.85 26.44
C ILE A 224 -28.56 -14.93 25.47
N MET A 225 -28.66 -15.34 24.21
CA MET A 225 -29.33 -14.56 23.17
C MET A 225 -30.82 -14.36 23.43
N ASN A 226 -31.49 -15.40 23.92
CA ASN A 226 -32.89 -15.33 24.35
C ASN A 226 -33.07 -14.44 25.58
N GLY A 227 -32.11 -14.43 26.51
CA GLY A 227 -32.07 -13.49 27.63
C GLY A 227 -32.04 -12.04 27.16
N TYR A 228 -31.19 -11.71 26.18
CA TYR A 228 -31.15 -10.37 25.58
C TYR A 228 -32.47 -9.98 24.90
N ASN A 229 -33.06 -10.88 24.11
CA ASN A 229 -34.32 -10.62 23.40
C ASN A 229 -35.53 -10.47 24.32
N SER A 230 -35.53 -11.17 25.46
CA SER A 230 -36.61 -11.10 26.45
C SER A 230 -36.43 -10.00 27.50
N GLY A 231 -35.24 -9.39 27.58
CA GLY A 231 -34.88 -8.47 28.65
C GLY A 231 -34.66 -9.15 30.01
N ASN A 232 -34.49 -10.47 30.04
CA ASN A 232 -34.30 -11.24 31.27
C ASN A 232 -32.80 -11.27 31.67
N VAL A 233 -32.39 -10.29 32.47
CA VAL A 233 -30.99 -10.17 32.91
C VAL A 233 -30.54 -11.35 33.80
N ASP A 234 -31.43 -11.90 34.62
CA ASP A 234 -31.12 -13.08 35.46
C ASP A 234 -30.77 -14.32 34.62
N GLN A 235 -31.39 -14.47 33.44
CA GLN A 235 -31.06 -15.53 32.49
C GLN A 235 -29.66 -15.36 31.89
N ILE A 236 -29.28 -14.11 31.59
CA ILE A 236 -27.95 -13.77 31.05
C ILE A 236 -26.89 -14.01 32.13
N GLU A 237 -27.06 -13.46 33.33
CA GLU A 237 -26.08 -13.53 34.43
C GLU A 237 -25.74 -14.96 34.83
N LYS A 238 -26.70 -15.89 34.80
CA LYS A 238 -26.46 -17.34 35.04
C LYS A 238 -25.44 -17.96 34.07
N ARG A 239 -25.27 -17.36 32.90
CA ARG A 239 -24.35 -17.79 31.85
C ARG A 239 -23.08 -16.94 31.79
N LEU A 240 -22.85 -16.00 32.71
CA LEU A 240 -21.62 -15.21 32.76
C LEU A 240 -20.65 -15.76 33.82
N ALA A 241 -19.36 -15.80 33.50
CA ALA A 241 -18.33 -16.17 34.46
C ALA A 241 -18.02 -15.02 35.44
N THR A 242 -17.60 -15.34 36.66
CA THR A 242 -17.32 -14.38 37.75
C THR A 242 -16.07 -13.52 37.52
N HIS A 243 -15.16 -13.92 36.63
CA HIS A 243 -13.99 -13.15 36.25
C HIS A 243 -14.11 -12.72 34.79
N GLN A 244 -14.70 -11.54 34.57
CA GLN A 244 -14.82 -10.93 33.24
C GLN A 244 -13.53 -10.18 32.86
N ASN A 245 -13.24 -10.15 31.55
CA ASN A 245 -12.00 -9.66 30.99
C ASN A 245 -11.85 -8.12 31.09
N ARG A 246 -10.63 -7.65 31.40
CA ARG A 246 -10.23 -6.24 31.61
C ARG A 246 -9.86 -5.50 30.30
N TYR A 247 -10.47 -5.82 29.16
CA TYR A 247 -10.21 -5.12 27.90
C TYR A 247 -11.42 -4.28 27.52
N ALA A 248 -11.26 -2.95 27.53
CA ALA A 248 -12.21 -2.04 26.90
C ALA A 248 -12.23 -2.35 25.40
N ALA A 249 -13.33 -2.91 24.89
CA ALA A 249 -13.47 -3.22 23.48
C ALA A 249 -14.10 -2.03 22.73
N ASP A 250 -13.46 -1.64 21.62
CA ASP A 250 -14.05 -0.81 20.57
C ASP A 250 -15.16 -1.61 19.86
N GLY A 251 -16.39 -1.54 20.36
CA GLY A 251 -17.53 -2.28 19.83
C GLY A 251 -18.86 -1.62 20.20
N GLY A 252 -19.87 -1.77 19.34
CA GLY A 252 -21.21 -1.25 19.57
C GLY A 252 -21.90 -1.81 20.83
N PHE A 253 -23.03 -1.20 21.20
CA PHE A 253 -23.79 -1.40 22.43
C PHE A 253 -24.04 -2.87 22.87
N LEU A 254 -24.01 -3.83 21.94
CA LEU A 254 -24.28 -5.25 22.22
C LEU A 254 -23.08 -6.06 22.73
N THR A 255 -21.86 -5.51 22.72
CA THR A 255 -20.66 -6.22 23.20
C THR A 255 -19.70 -5.41 24.07
N SER A 256 -19.98 -4.12 24.30
CA SER A 256 -19.54 -3.48 25.53
C SER A 256 -20.35 -4.16 26.64
N PHE A 257 -19.72 -5.04 27.44
CA PHE A 257 -20.41 -5.64 28.57
C PHE A 257 -20.82 -4.51 29.52
N MET A 258 -22.09 -4.13 29.45
CA MET A 258 -22.74 -3.43 30.54
C MET A 258 -22.72 -4.38 31.73
N GLU A 259 -22.29 -3.92 32.90
CA GLU A 259 -22.46 -4.71 34.12
C GLU A 259 -23.95 -5.06 34.28
N GLY A 260 -24.27 -6.19 34.91
CA GLY A 260 -25.67 -6.66 35.02
C GLY A 260 -26.63 -5.60 35.58
N ALA A 261 -26.12 -4.68 36.42
CA ALA A 261 -26.82 -3.51 36.92
C ALA A 261 -27.17 -2.48 35.82
N GLU A 262 -26.22 -2.14 34.94
CA GLU A 262 -26.42 -1.21 33.83
C GLU A 262 -27.40 -1.78 32.79
N LEU A 263 -27.29 -3.09 32.52
CA LEU A 263 -28.19 -3.77 31.59
C LEU A 263 -29.62 -3.83 32.16
N ARG A 264 -29.78 -4.10 33.46
CA ARG A 264 -31.08 -3.99 34.15
C ARG A 264 -31.66 -2.60 34.03
N GLN A 265 -30.85 -1.56 34.28
CA GLN A 265 -31.29 -0.18 34.18
C GLN A 265 -31.73 0.16 32.75
N ALA A 266 -31.00 -0.29 31.73
CA ALA A 266 -31.34 -0.05 30.33
C ALA A 266 -32.67 -0.73 29.93
N PHE A 267 -32.88 -1.99 30.31
CA PHE A 267 -34.15 -2.69 30.08
C PHE A 267 -35.32 -2.06 30.83
N GLN A 268 -35.12 -1.68 32.10
CA GLN A 268 -36.12 -0.94 32.90
C GLN A 268 -36.48 0.42 32.28
N ALA A 269 -35.50 1.09 31.67
CA ALA A 269 -35.70 2.34 30.96
C ALA A 269 -36.42 2.16 29.60
N GLY A 270 -36.66 0.92 29.15
CA GLY A 270 -37.43 0.64 27.93
C GLY A 270 -36.60 0.20 26.72
N LEU A 271 -35.34 -0.18 26.91
CA LEU A 271 -34.54 -0.83 25.85
C LEU A 271 -35.26 -2.10 25.36
N LYS A 272 -35.36 -2.29 24.04
CA LYS A 272 -35.82 -3.55 23.43
C LYS A 272 -34.85 -4.04 22.38
N LEU A 273 -34.58 -5.35 22.41
CA LEU A 273 -33.70 -6.04 21.47
C LEU A 273 -34.49 -7.13 20.74
N ASN A 274 -34.25 -7.27 19.44
CA ASN A 274 -34.74 -8.40 18.65
C ASN A 274 -33.61 -8.88 17.75
N LEU A 275 -32.85 -9.84 18.26
CA LEU A 275 -31.59 -10.36 17.74
C LEU A 275 -31.80 -11.76 17.16
N GLN A 276 -31.20 -12.00 16.00
CA GLN A 276 -31.20 -13.26 15.28
C GLN A 276 -29.77 -13.77 15.17
N VAL A 277 -29.60 -15.07 15.40
CA VAL A 277 -28.33 -15.78 15.26
C VAL A 277 -28.37 -16.62 13.98
N GLN A 278 -27.36 -16.48 13.13
CA GLN A 278 -27.19 -17.25 11.90
C GLN A 278 -25.79 -17.87 11.86
N GLY A 279 -25.69 -19.08 11.30
CA GLY A 279 -24.40 -19.75 11.10
C GLY A 279 -23.63 -20.00 12.40
N LEU A 280 -24.33 -20.38 13.48
CA LEU A 280 -23.66 -20.72 14.72
C LEU A 280 -22.76 -21.94 14.51
N GLU A 281 -21.49 -21.78 14.79
CA GLU A 281 -20.47 -22.81 14.79
C GLU A 281 -19.86 -22.93 16.17
N THR A 282 -19.31 -24.11 16.48
CA THR A 282 -18.84 -24.45 17.82
C THR A 282 -17.63 -25.36 17.72
N ALA A 283 -16.57 -25.01 18.44
CA ALA A 283 -15.42 -25.87 18.69
C ALA A 283 -15.18 -26.02 20.19
N VAL A 284 -15.03 -27.26 20.66
CA VAL A 284 -14.82 -27.60 22.06
C VAL A 284 -13.39 -28.10 22.28
N TYR A 285 -12.74 -27.52 23.28
CA TYR A 285 -11.37 -27.78 23.71
C TYR A 285 -11.36 -28.14 25.20
N GLY A 286 -11.75 -29.39 25.51
CA GLY A 286 -11.89 -29.85 26.89
C GLY A 286 -13.00 -29.08 27.62
N ALA A 287 -12.64 -28.34 28.68
CA ALA A 287 -13.58 -27.49 29.42
C ALA A 287 -13.79 -26.10 28.79
N ASN A 288 -13.15 -25.79 27.66
CA ASN A 288 -13.32 -24.53 26.94
C ASN A 288 -14.08 -24.75 25.64
N ALA A 289 -14.80 -23.73 25.17
CA ALA A 289 -15.41 -23.75 23.85
C ALA A 289 -15.33 -22.37 23.20
N ILE A 290 -15.26 -22.36 21.88
CA ILE A 290 -15.35 -21.16 21.06
C ILE A 290 -16.55 -21.32 20.14
N CYS A 291 -17.42 -20.31 20.13
CA CYS A 291 -18.52 -20.22 19.20
C CYS A 291 -18.34 -19.02 18.30
N THR A 292 -18.58 -19.19 17.00
CA THR A 292 -18.60 -18.09 16.04
C THR A 292 -19.96 -18.07 15.35
N PHE A 293 -20.55 -16.90 15.20
CA PHE A 293 -21.86 -16.74 14.57
C PHE A 293 -22.07 -15.32 14.04
N ILE A 294 -23.11 -15.16 13.22
CA ILE A 294 -23.60 -13.87 12.77
C ILE A 294 -24.78 -13.47 13.67
N ILE A 295 -24.72 -12.26 14.23
CA ILE A 295 -25.81 -11.65 14.99
C ILE A 295 -26.34 -10.43 14.24
N SER A 296 -27.65 -10.35 14.03
CA SER A 296 -28.30 -9.20 13.41
C SER A 296 -29.64 -8.94 14.07
N GLY A 297 -30.15 -7.71 14.05
CA GLY A 297 -31.41 -7.45 14.72
C GLY A 297 -31.87 -6.00 14.69
N THR A 298 -32.78 -5.68 15.60
CA THR A 298 -33.22 -4.30 15.86
C THR A 298 -32.98 -3.94 17.32
N VAL A 299 -32.49 -2.73 17.54
CA VAL A 299 -32.28 -2.12 18.86
C VAL A 299 -33.21 -0.92 18.98
N THR A 300 -34.03 -0.92 20.02
CA THR A 300 -34.92 0.21 20.37
C THR A 300 -34.42 0.82 21.67
N PRO A 301 -33.78 2.00 21.65
CA PRO A 301 -33.35 2.67 22.89
C PRO A 301 -34.54 3.11 23.76
N PRO A 302 -34.35 3.29 25.09
CA PRO A 302 -35.34 3.79 26.05
C PRO A 302 -36.27 4.91 25.58
N ASN A 303 -35.73 5.88 24.82
CA ASN A 303 -36.46 7.03 24.29
C ASN A 303 -36.21 7.23 22.79
N GLY A 304 -35.95 6.14 22.05
CA GLY A 304 -35.55 6.19 20.64
C GLY A 304 -36.43 5.33 19.74
N THR A 305 -36.33 5.55 18.44
CA THR A 305 -36.94 4.67 17.43
C THR A 305 -36.11 3.41 17.24
N ALA A 306 -36.78 2.30 16.93
CA ALA A 306 -36.11 1.07 16.53
C ALA A 306 -35.14 1.33 15.38
N ARG A 307 -33.89 0.89 15.52
CA ARG A 307 -32.88 0.93 14.46
C ARG A 307 -32.30 -0.46 14.22
N PRO A 308 -32.03 -0.85 12.97
CA PRO A 308 -31.31 -2.09 12.71
C PRO A 308 -29.91 -2.03 13.31
N ASP A 309 -29.44 -3.16 13.80
CA ASP A 309 -28.10 -3.35 14.34
C ASP A 309 -27.50 -4.67 13.81
N GLY A 310 -26.34 -4.59 13.17
CA GLY A 310 -25.71 -5.71 12.46
C GLY A 310 -26.10 -5.84 10.98
N PRO A 311 -25.72 -6.94 10.31
CA PRO A 311 -25.12 -8.14 10.88
C PRO A 311 -23.70 -7.90 11.42
N TRP A 312 -23.39 -8.55 12.53
CA TRP A 312 -22.08 -8.54 13.17
C TRP A 312 -21.55 -9.97 13.24
N ARG A 313 -20.25 -10.13 13.10
CA ARG A 313 -19.61 -11.40 13.47
C ARG A 313 -19.33 -11.36 14.96
N ALA A 314 -19.92 -12.29 15.69
CA ALA A 314 -19.69 -12.48 17.12
C ALA A 314 -18.88 -13.76 17.35
N SER A 315 -17.97 -13.70 18.32
CA SER A 315 -17.24 -14.85 18.84
C SER A 315 -17.39 -14.91 20.35
N PHE A 316 -17.92 -16.02 20.86
CA PHE A 316 -18.09 -16.29 22.29
C PHE A 316 -17.06 -17.34 22.74
N PHE A 317 -16.33 -17.03 23.80
CA PHE A 317 -15.45 -17.96 24.49
C PHE A 317 -16.14 -18.40 25.78
N LEU A 318 -16.45 -19.68 25.87
CA LEU A 318 -17.12 -20.28 27.02
C LEU A 318 -16.16 -21.21 27.78
N ASN A 319 -16.34 -21.31 29.08
CA ASN A 319 -15.68 -22.26 29.95
C ASN A 319 -16.73 -23.00 30.78
N LYS A 320 -16.59 -24.32 30.94
CA LYS A 320 -17.52 -25.14 31.74
C LYS A 320 -17.14 -25.04 33.22
N GLN A 321 -17.98 -24.37 34.00
CA GLN A 321 -17.81 -24.16 35.44
C GLN A 321 -19.05 -24.69 36.17
N ASP A 322 -18.85 -25.51 37.21
CA ASP A 322 -19.94 -26.11 37.99
C ASP A 322 -20.97 -26.85 37.13
N GLY A 323 -20.51 -27.49 36.05
CA GLY A 323 -21.37 -28.20 35.08
C GLY A 323 -22.08 -27.31 34.06
N VAL A 324 -21.94 -25.98 34.14
CA VAL A 324 -22.60 -25.00 33.28
C VAL A 324 -21.58 -24.32 32.36
N TRP A 325 -21.88 -24.22 31.07
CA TRP A 325 -21.11 -23.41 30.14
C TRP A 325 -21.35 -21.93 30.41
N LYS A 326 -20.31 -21.23 30.88
CA LYS A 326 -20.33 -19.80 31.18
C LYS A 326 -19.47 -19.04 30.17
N LEU A 327 -20.01 -17.95 29.64
CA LEU A 327 -19.32 -16.99 28.78
C LEU A 327 -18.25 -16.27 29.61
N VAL A 328 -17.01 -16.37 29.15
CA VAL A 328 -15.83 -15.75 29.75
C VAL A 328 -15.42 -14.51 28.97
N HIS A 329 -15.56 -14.57 27.65
CA HIS A 329 -15.20 -13.46 26.77
C HIS A 329 -16.09 -13.45 25.52
N SER A 330 -16.42 -12.25 25.04
CA SER A 330 -17.03 -12.07 23.74
C SER A 330 -16.25 -11.04 22.93
N HIS A 331 -16.20 -11.24 21.62
CA HIS A 331 -15.60 -10.30 20.67
C HIS A 331 -16.58 -10.09 19.51
N GLN A 332 -16.71 -8.85 19.06
CA GLN A 332 -17.53 -8.48 17.91
C GLN A 332 -16.69 -7.75 16.89
N SER A 333 -16.94 -8.05 15.62
CA SER A 333 -16.43 -7.25 14.51
C SER A 333 -17.57 -6.92 13.54
N PRO A 334 -17.59 -5.70 12.96
CA PRO A 334 -18.47 -5.41 11.83
C PRO A 334 -18.24 -6.46 10.75
N LEU A 335 -19.32 -7.17 10.37
CA LEU A 335 -19.37 -7.69 9.02
C LEU A 335 -19.59 -6.46 8.15
N THR A 336 -18.64 -6.12 7.29
CA THR A 336 -18.89 -5.08 6.28
C THR A 336 -20.16 -5.47 5.54
N ALA A 337 -21.18 -4.61 5.69
CA ALA A 337 -22.59 -4.86 5.40
C ALA A 337 -22.82 -5.30 3.95
N SER A 338 -22.61 -6.58 3.74
CA SER A 338 -22.82 -7.26 2.48
C SER A 338 -23.28 -8.65 2.88
N ILE A 339 -24.58 -8.75 3.17
CA ILE A 339 -25.26 -10.05 3.24
C ILE A 339 -24.75 -10.83 2.04
N ILE A 340 -24.17 -12.01 2.30
CA ILE A 340 -23.76 -12.91 1.24
C ILE A 340 -25.05 -13.34 0.57
N THR A 341 -25.46 -12.62 -0.47
CA THR A 341 -26.59 -13.04 -1.30
C THR A 341 -26.18 -14.34 -1.98
N GLU A 342 -27.13 -15.25 -2.20
CA GLU A 342 -26.87 -16.51 -2.90
C GLU A 342 -26.17 -16.27 -4.24
N LYS A 343 -26.61 -15.23 -4.96
CA LYS A 343 -26.02 -14.76 -6.22
C LYS A 343 -24.55 -14.35 -6.07
N ARG A 344 -24.19 -13.64 -4.99
CA ARG A 344 -22.80 -13.25 -4.71
C ARG A 344 -21.95 -14.48 -4.36
N GLN A 345 -22.47 -15.40 -3.57
CA GLN A 345 -21.79 -16.65 -3.23
C GLN A 345 -21.50 -17.47 -4.50
N GLN A 346 -22.51 -17.68 -5.35
CA GLN A 346 -22.36 -18.42 -6.61
C GLN A 346 -21.29 -17.79 -7.53
N ARG A 347 -21.26 -16.46 -7.63
CA ARG A 347 -20.22 -15.76 -8.40
C ARG A 347 -18.83 -15.99 -7.80
N PHE A 348 -18.69 -15.86 -6.48
CA PHE A 348 -17.43 -16.14 -5.79
C PHE A 348 -16.97 -17.59 -5.95
N ASP A 349 -17.87 -18.56 -5.81
CA ASP A 349 -17.56 -19.98 -5.98
C ASP A 349 -17.08 -20.31 -7.40
N THR A 350 -17.60 -19.59 -8.39
CA THR A 350 -17.15 -19.71 -9.78
C THR A 350 -15.75 -19.13 -9.97
N VAL A 351 -15.53 -17.88 -9.55
CA VAL A 351 -14.25 -17.18 -9.71
C VAL A 351 -13.14 -17.79 -8.86
N SER A 352 -13.47 -18.32 -7.67
CA SER A 352 -12.50 -18.94 -6.77
C SER A 352 -11.82 -20.18 -7.37
N LYS A 353 -12.40 -20.81 -8.41
CA LYS A 353 -11.80 -21.95 -9.13
C LYS A 353 -10.59 -21.53 -9.97
N ILE A 354 -10.56 -20.28 -10.43
CA ILE A 354 -9.47 -19.70 -11.24
C ILE A 354 -8.60 -18.73 -10.42
N LEU A 355 -8.87 -18.58 -9.12
CA LEU A 355 -8.12 -17.74 -8.20
C LEU A 355 -6.75 -18.35 -7.90
N ALA A 356 -5.68 -17.59 -8.18
CA ALA A 356 -4.32 -17.97 -7.83
C ALA A 356 -4.16 -18.18 -6.31
N LYS A 357 -3.25 -19.07 -5.89
CA LYS A 357 -2.85 -19.21 -4.49
C LYS A 357 -1.99 -18.02 -4.07
N PRO A 358 -2.15 -17.45 -2.86
CA PRO A 358 -1.32 -16.35 -2.39
C PRO A 358 0.02 -16.81 -1.86
N TYR A 359 1.06 -16.01 -2.10
CA TYR A 359 2.41 -16.23 -1.59
C TYR A 359 3.00 -14.96 -0.96
N GLY A 360 3.66 -15.16 0.16
CA GLY A 360 4.56 -14.18 0.79
C GLY A 360 5.99 -14.69 0.74
N LEU A 361 6.93 -13.86 1.20
CA LEU A 361 8.30 -14.30 1.43
C LEU A 361 8.51 -14.69 2.89
N ASP A 362 9.12 -15.85 3.14
CA ASP A 362 9.54 -16.25 4.49
C ASP A 362 10.77 -15.44 4.98
N ARG A 363 11.28 -15.76 6.17
CA ARG A 363 12.47 -15.08 6.74
C ARG A 363 13.75 -15.30 5.93
N SER A 364 13.78 -16.33 5.08
CA SER A 364 14.88 -16.61 4.15
C SER A 364 14.60 -16.07 2.75
N PHE A 365 13.57 -15.24 2.60
CA PHE A 365 13.10 -14.67 1.35
C PHE A 365 12.69 -15.72 0.30
N ASN A 366 12.18 -16.88 0.71
CA ASN A 366 11.61 -17.88 -0.19
C ASN A 366 10.10 -17.69 -0.33
N PRO A 367 9.52 -17.82 -1.54
CA PRO A 367 8.08 -17.85 -1.72
C PRO A 367 7.45 -18.97 -0.90
N THR A 368 6.52 -18.61 -0.02
CA THR A 368 5.78 -19.54 0.83
C THR A 368 4.31 -19.22 0.72
N GLN A 369 3.48 -20.27 0.54
CA GLN A 369 2.04 -20.09 0.46
C GLN A 369 1.50 -19.50 1.78
N ILE A 370 0.63 -18.50 1.67
CA ILE A 370 -0.02 -17.86 2.81
C ILE A 370 -1.55 -17.92 2.67
N THR A 371 -2.28 -17.12 3.44
CA THR A 371 -3.74 -16.99 3.32
C THR A 371 -4.09 -15.58 2.85
N TYR A 372 -5.06 -15.46 1.93
CA TYR A 372 -5.57 -14.16 1.54
C TYR A 372 -6.30 -13.50 2.72
N PRO A 373 -6.17 -12.16 2.84
CA PRO A 373 -6.98 -11.42 3.79
C PRO A 373 -8.47 -11.55 3.46
N GLN A 374 -9.27 -11.59 4.51
CA GLN A 374 -10.72 -11.74 4.41
C GLN A 374 -11.39 -10.36 4.39
N GLY A 375 -12.56 -10.26 3.76
CA GLY A 375 -13.35 -9.02 3.73
C GLY A 375 -13.54 -8.46 2.33
N PHE A 376 -14.53 -7.58 2.24
CA PHE A 376 -14.90 -6.85 1.03
C PHE A 376 -15.58 -5.54 1.43
N SER A 377 -15.14 -4.43 0.83
CA SER A 377 -15.66 -3.07 0.98
C SER A 377 -15.33 -2.26 -0.27
N VAL A 378 -15.81 -1.01 -0.33
CA VAL A 378 -15.35 -0.01 -1.32
C VAL A 378 -13.83 0.21 -1.32
N SER A 379 -13.12 -0.17 -0.25
CA SER A 379 -11.68 0.04 -0.12
C SER A 379 -10.86 -1.12 -0.68
N ALA A 380 -11.32 -2.37 -0.53
CA ALA A 380 -10.59 -3.57 -0.94
C ALA A 380 -11.47 -4.83 -1.01
N GLY A 381 -10.93 -5.90 -1.58
CA GLY A 381 -11.54 -7.24 -1.55
C GLY A 381 -12.24 -7.66 -2.84
N LEU A 382 -12.10 -6.93 -3.94
CA LEU A 382 -12.55 -7.46 -5.24
C LEU A 382 -11.53 -8.49 -5.77
N ILE A 383 -12.02 -9.50 -6.49
CA ILE A 383 -11.20 -10.50 -7.19
C ILE A 383 -11.51 -10.38 -8.69
N SER A 384 -10.51 -10.40 -9.56
CA SER A 384 -10.71 -10.25 -11.01
C SER A 384 -9.58 -10.86 -11.85
N THR A 385 -9.81 -10.97 -13.16
CA THR A 385 -8.79 -11.24 -14.20
C THR A 385 -8.40 -9.96 -14.95
N VAL A 386 -7.27 -10.01 -15.68
CA VAL A 386 -6.79 -8.83 -16.43
C VAL A 386 -7.71 -8.49 -17.60
N LEU A 387 -8.39 -9.49 -18.15
CA LEU A 387 -9.37 -9.33 -19.22
C LEU A 387 -10.63 -8.62 -18.73
N ASP A 388 -11.16 -8.99 -17.56
CA ASP A 388 -12.30 -8.29 -16.97
C ASP A 388 -11.94 -6.87 -16.53
N MET A 389 -10.74 -6.67 -15.99
CA MET A 389 -10.24 -5.32 -15.71
C MET A 389 -10.11 -4.47 -16.99
N ALA A 390 -9.76 -5.07 -18.13
CA ALA A 390 -9.74 -4.36 -19.41
C ALA A 390 -11.15 -3.98 -19.90
N LYS A 391 -12.18 -4.82 -19.67
CA LYS A 391 -13.58 -4.46 -19.96
C LYS A 391 -14.01 -3.24 -19.12
N TYR A 392 -13.67 -3.25 -17.83
CA TYR A 392 -13.93 -2.13 -16.93
C TYR A 392 -13.22 -0.85 -17.39
N ASP A 393 -11.93 -0.94 -17.72
CA ASP A 393 -11.13 0.18 -18.24
C ASP A 393 -11.74 0.80 -19.50
N ILE A 394 -12.09 -0.04 -20.48
CA ILE A 394 -12.72 0.40 -21.73
C ILE A 394 -14.05 1.11 -21.46
N ALA A 395 -14.85 0.61 -20.52
CA ALA A 395 -16.13 1.22 -20.15
C ALA A 395 -15.96 2.57 -19.43
N VAL A 396 -14.91 2.73 -18.62
CA VAL A 396 -14.52 4.01 -18.02
C VAL A 396 -14.16 5.01 -19.11
N ASP A 397 -13.31 4.65 -20.07
CA ASP A 397 -12.91 5.57 -21.15
C ASP A 397 -14.08 5.96 -22.06
N GLN A 398 -15.02 5.05 -22.26
CA GLN A 398 -16.26 5.29 -23.02
C GLN A 398 -17.32 6.06 -22.23
N ASN A 399 -17.03 6.50 -21.00
CA ASN A 399 -17.98 7.18 -20.11
C ASN A 399 -19.29 6.39 -19.92
N LYS A 400 -19.23 5.05 -19.89
CA LYS A 400 -20.44 4.21 -19.76
C LYS A 400 -21.11 4.35 -18.40
N PHE A 401 -20.36 4.70 -17.36
CA PHE A 401 -20.86 4.77 -15.99
C PHE A 401 -21.19 6.18 -15.52
N LEU A 402 -20.40 7.15 -15.96
CA LEU A 402 -20.41 8.54 -15.49
C LEU A 402 -20.38 9.46 -16.70
N THR A 403 -21.06 10.62 -16.60
CA THR A 403 -20.84 11.72 -17.55
C THR A 403 -19.38 12.15 -17.57
N LYS A 404 -18.95 12.79 -18.68
CA LYS A 404 -17.57 13.30 -18.83
C LYS A 404 -17.18 14.22 -17.69
N GLU A 405 -18.09 15.09 -17.26
CA GLU A 405 -17.89 16.07 -16.20
C GLU A 405 -17.69 15.36 -14.85
N THR A 406 -18.53 14.37 -14.54
CA THR A 406 -18.45 13.61 -13.28
C THR A 406 -17.20 12.74 -13.22
N GLN A 407 -16.82 12.12 -14.34
CA GLN A 407 -15.58 11.34 -14.42
C GLN A 407 -14.34 12.22 -14.33
N GLN A 408 -14.35 13.38 -14.99
CA GLN A 408 -13.28 14.35 -14.88
C GLN A 408 -13.13 14.84 -13.44
N LEU A 409 -14.22 15.03 -12.70
CA LEU A 409 -14.16 15.34 -11.27
C LEU A 409 -13.48 14.22 -10.46
N ALA A 410 -13.74 12.96 -10.78
CA ALA A 410 -13.09 11.84 -10.12
C ALA A 410 -11.57 11.77 -10.40
N PHE A 411 -11.16 12.14 -11.61
CA PHE A 411 -9.76 12.22 -12.05
C PHE A 411 -9.08 13.56 -11.76
N THR A 412 -9.75 14.47 -11.04
CA THR A 412 -9.16 15.75 -10.67
C THR A 412 -8.56 15.62 -9.28
N PRO A 413 -7.24 15.82 -9.10
CA PRO A 413 -6.62 15.74 -7.79
C PRO A 413 -7.22 16.77 -6.83
N ALA A 414 -7.34 16.39 -5.56
CA ALA A 414 -7.73 17.31 -4.51
C ALA A 414 -6.70 18.44 -4.37
N VAL A 415 -7.16 19.59 -3.90
CA VAL A 415 -6.32 20.76 -3.61
C VAL A 415 -6.40 21.02 -2.11
N SER A 416 -5.25 21.24 -1.46
CA SER A 416 -5.21 21.52 -0.04
C SER A 416 -5.91 22.83 0.31
N THR A 417 -6.19 23.05 1.60
CA THR A 417 -6.78 24.33 2.05
C THR A 417 -5.85 25.53 1.80
N LYS A 418 -4.56 25.28 1.53
CA LYS A 418 -3.55 26.27 1.12
C LYS A 418 -3.30 26.34 -0.39
N GLY A 419 -4.13 25.70 -1.22
CA GLY A 419 -4.02 25.77 -2.68
C GLY A 419 -2.96 24.84 -3.29
N LYS A 420 -2.39 23.90 -2.53
CA LYS A 420 -1.39 22.95 -3.05
C LYS A 420 -2.09 21.75 -3.70
N PRO A 421 -1.71 21.34 -4.93
CA PRO A 421 -2.23 20.10 -5.52
C PRO A 421 -1.76 18.87 -4.70
N LEU A 422 -2.68 17.94 -4.47
CA LEU A 422 -2.45 16.66 -3.80
C LEU A 422 -2.41 15.53 -4.85
N PRO A 423 -1.84 14.35 -4.54
CA PRO A 423 -1.60 13.32 -5.56
C PRO A 423 -2.85 12.50 -5.96
N TYR A 424 -3.99 12.74 -5.32
CA TYR A 424 -5.13 11.84 -5.35
C TYR A 424 -6.44 12.59 -5.60
N GLY A 425 -7.23 12.09 -6.55
CA GLY A 425 -8.58 12.56 -6.86
C GLY A 425 -9.63 11.82 -6.02
N LEU A 426 -10.76 11.47 -6.62
CA LEU A 426 -11.82 10.71 -5.94
C LEU A 426 -11.65 9.22 -6.31
N GLY A 427 -10.82 8.51 -5.54
CA GLY A 427 -10.55 7.08 -5.76
C GLY A 427 -9.56 6.74 -6.88
N TRP A 428 -8.83 7.75 -7.40
CA TRP A 428 -7.82 7.62 -8.45
C TRP A 428 -6.60 8.47 -8.12
N PHE A 429 -5.40 7.95 -8.32
CA PHE A 429 -4.21 8.79 -8.38
C PHE A 429 -4.19 9.55 -9.70
N THR A 430 -3.71 10.79 -9.65
CA THR A 430 -3.46 11.60 -10.84
C THR A 430 -2.10 12.24 -10.72
N GLN A 431 -1.26 11.99 -11.72
CA GLN A 431 0.13 12.42 -11.73
C GLN A 431 0.42 13.12 -13.05
N ASP A 432 1.09 14.27 -12.98
CA ASP A 432 1.74 14.87 -14.13
C ASP A 432 3.22 14.44 -14.10
N PHE A 433 3.74 14.00 -15.24
CA PHE A 433 5.14 13.67 -15.39
C PHE A 433 5.62 14.15 -16.77
N GLU A 434 6.48 15.17 -16.78
CA GLU A 434 7.00 15.79 -18.01
C GLU A 434 5.86 16.21 -18.98
N GLY A 435 4.75 16.73 -18.44
CA GLY A 435 3.59 17.16 -19.22
C GLY A 435 2.68 16.03 -19.72
N MET A 436 2.94 14.78 -19.33
CA MET A 436 2.04 13.65 -19.55
C MET A 436 1.17 13.41 -18.32
N LYS A 437 -0.14 13.23 -18.53
CA LYS A 437 -1.06 12.87 -17.47
C LYS A 437 -1.12 11.35 -17.31
N PHE A 438 -0.92 10.89 -16.08
CA PHE A 438 -1.16 9.51 -15.69
C PHE A 438 -2.36 9.46 -14.74
N ILE A 439 -3.30 8.56 -15.05
CA ILE A 439 -4.43 8.23 -14.18
C ILE A 439 -4.29 6.78 -13.79
N TRP A 440 -4.18 6.50 -12.50
CA TRP A 440 -3.75 5.17 -12.08
C TRP A 440 -4.24 4.83 -10.69
N HIS A 441 -4.15 3.55 -10.37
CA HIS A 441 -4.36 3.06 -9.02
C HIS A 441 -3.63 1.74 -8.82
N TYR A 442 -3.20 1.47 -7.60
CA TYR A 442 -2.56 0.22 -7.24
C TYR A 442 -3.29 -0.46 -6.07
N GLY A 443 -3.05 -1.75 -5.91
CA GLY A 443 -3.47 -2.52 -4.76
C GLY A 443 -2.27 -3.25 -4.19
N TYR A 444 -2.15 -3.28 -2.87
CA TYR A 444 -1.35 -4.30 -2.22
C TYR A 444 -1.94 -4.61 -0.85
N TRP A 445 -1.91 -5.88 -0.50
CA TRP A 445 -2.16 -6.40 0.84
C TRP A 445 -1.53 -7.80 0.90
N THR A 446 -1.61 -8.48 2.03
CA THR A 446 -0.95 -9.77 2.26
C THR A 446 -1.22 -10.75 1.11
N GLY A 447 -0.17 -11.10 0.35
CA GLY A 447 -0.22 -12.10 -0.72
C GLY A 447 -0.88 -11.65 -2.02
N ASN A 448 -1.17 -10.36 -2.21
CA ASN A 448 -1.70 -9.84 -3.47
C ASN A 448 -1.23 -8.41 -3.76
N SER A 449 -1.06 -8.12 -5.04
CA SER A 449 -0.91 -6.74 -5.49
C SER A 449 -1.32 -6.57 -6.94
N SER A 450 -1.64 -5.34 -7.32
CA SER A 450 -2.23 -4.99 -8.61
C SER A 450 -1.89 -3.56 -9.00
N LEU A 451 -1.94 -3.25 -10.29
CA LEU A 451 -1.77 -1.92 -10.84
C LEU A 451 -2.65 -1.76 -12.09
N ILE A 452 -3.34 -0.62 -12.17
CA ILE A 452 -3.86 -0.07 -13.43
C ILE A 452 -3.18 1.27 -13.67
N LEU A 453 -2.67 1.49 -14.88
CA LEU A 453 -1.99 2.72 -15.29
C LEU A 453 -2.51 3.15 -16.66
N LYS A 454 -3.27 4.25 -16.70
CA LYS A 454 -3.82 4.86 -17.91
C LYS A 454 -2.95 6.05 -18.34
N VAL A 455 -2.72 6.15 -19.64
CA VAL A 455 -2.12 7.31 -20.30
C VAL A 455 -3.12 7.84 -21.34
N PRO A 456 -4.05 8.73 -20.93
CA PRO A 456 -5.18 9.15 -21.75
C PRO A 456 -4.77 9.74 -23.11
N GLU A 457 -3.71 10.53 -23.16
CA GLU A 457 -3.18 11.16 -24.38
C GLU A 457 -2.68 10.14 -25.42
N LYS A 458 -2.42 8.91 -24.99
CA LYS A 458 -1.99 7.79 -25.83
C LYS A 458 -3.08 6.73 -26.01
N ASN A 459 -4.27 6.96 -25.45
CA ASN A 459 -5.39 6.04 -25.48
C ASN A 459 -5.00 4.59 -25.09
N MET A 460 -4.18 4.50 -24.04
CA MET A 460 -3.54 3.25 -23.66
C MET A 460 -3.52 3.05 -22.15
N THR A 461 -3.81 1.81 -21.74
CA THR A 461 -3.82 1.39 -20.35
C THR A 461 -3.00 0.12 -20.17
N PHE A 462 -2.21 0.06 -19.10
CA PHE A 462 -1.54 -1.14 -18.63
C PHE A 462 -2.19 -1.66 -17.35
N ILE A 463 -2.47 -2.96 -17.31
CA ILE A 463 -3.08 -3.66 -16.16
C ILE A 463 -2.17 -4.83 -15.80
N ILE A 464 -1.88 -5.01 -14.51
CA ILE A 464 -1.11 -6.16 -14.01
C ILE A 464 -1.55 -6.55 -12.60
N MET A 465 -1.61 -7.85 -12.31
CA MET A 465 -2.04 -8.38 -11.01
C MET A 465 -1.26 -9.63 -10.63
N ALA A 466 -0.84 -9.71 -9.37
CA ALA A 466 0.05 -10.73 -8.83
C ALA A 466 -0.53 -11.46 -7.62
N ASN A 467 -0.14 -12.72 -7.46
CA ASN A 467 -0.44 -13.54 -6.28
C ASN A 467 0.62 -13.39 -5.17
N SER A 468 1.24 -12.22 -5.11
CA SER A 468 2.18 -11.80 -4.08
C SER A 468 2.03 -10.29 -3.90
N ASP A 469 2.37 -9.77 -2.73
CA ASP A 469 2.41 -8.33 -2.46
C ASP A 469 3.68 -7.66 -3.02
N ASN A 470 4.69 -8.44 -3.42
CA ASN A 470 5.98 -7.95 -3.90
C ASN A 470 5.94 -7.14 -5.20
N LEU A 471 4.85 -7.17 -5.99
CA LEU A 471 4.74 -6.29 -7.16
C LEU A 471 4.61 -4.82 -6.76
N SER A 472 4.07 -4.53 -5.57
CA SER A 472 3.86 -3.16 -5.08
C SER A 472 4.59 -2.85 -3.76
N ARG A 473 4.65 -3.79 -2.81
CA ARG A 473 5.23 -3.63 -1.45
C ARG A 473 6.63 -2.98 -1.42
N PRO A 474 7.58 -3.31 -2.34
CA PRO A 474 8.91 -2.70 -2.30
C PRO A 474 8.88 -1.18 -2.52
N THR A 475 7.82 -0.65 -3.10
CA THR A 475 7.73 0.73 -3.59
C THR A 475 6.64 1.51 -2.87
N ASN A 476 6.88 2.81 -2.62
CA ASN A 476 5.93 3.66 -1.92
C ASN A 476 4.89 4.26 -2.88
N LEU A 477 4.12 3.42 -3.57
CA LEU A 477 3.10 3.88 -4.52
C LEU A 477 2.01 4.73 -3.84
N GLY A 478 1.79 4.55 -2.54
CA GLY A 478 0.85 5.35 -1.75
C GLY A 478 1.21 6.83 -1.68
N SER A 479 2.46 7.20 -1.95
CA SER A 479 2.91 8.59 -2.07
C SER A 479 2.40 9.30 -3.32
N GLY A 480 1.85 8.57 -4.29
CA GLY A 480 1.31 9.15 -5.53
C GLY A 480 2.31 9.28 -6.67
N ASP A 481 3.29 8.37 -6.74
CA ASP A 481 4.25 8.32 -7.86
C ASP A 481 4.31 6.94 -8.53
N VAL A 482 3.60 6.76 -9.65
CA VAL A 482 3.58 5.50 -10.41
C VAL A 482 4.92 5.18 -11.05
N THR A 483 5.76 6.18 -11.29
CA THR A 483 7.08 5.99 -11.90
C THR A 483 8.06 5.32 -10.94
N SER A 484 7.69 5.13 -9.66
CA SER A 484 8.41 4.26 -8.74
C SER A 484 8.11 2.77 -8.94
N SER A 485 6.98 2.41 -9.59
CA SER A 485 6.62 1.01 -9.87
C SER A 485 7.57 0.41 -10.92
N PRO A 486 8.24 -0.73 -10.66
CA PRO A 486 9.13 -1.36 -11.64
C PRO A 486 8.38 -1.80 -12.90
N VAL A 487 7.20 -2.40 -12.73
CA VAL A 487 6.35 -2.86 -13.84
C VAL A 487 5.67 -1.70 -14.57
N GLY A 488 5.26 -0.65 -13.84
CA GLY A 488 4.74 0.58 -14.45
C GLY A 488 5.81 1.29 -15.28
N MET A 489 7.02 1.42 -14.73
CA MET A 489 8.17 1.99 -15.43
C MET A 489 8.56 1.16 -16.66
N ALA A 490 8.53 -0.18 -16.57
CA ALA A 490 8.78 -1.06 -17.72
C ALA A 490 7.80 -0.79 -18.87
N PHE A 491 6.50 -0.65 -18.57
CA PHE A 491 5.49 -0.27 -19.55
C PHE A 491 5.75 1.12 -20.15
N LEU A 492 5.97 2.13 -19.30
CA LEU A 492 6.22 3.51 -19.76
C LEU A 492 7.46 3.60 -20.67
N LYS A 493 8.58 2.97 -20.27
CA LYS A 493 9.82 2.91 -21.08
C LYS A 493 9.63 2.19 -22.42
N THR A 494 8.72 1.22 -22.48
CA THR A 494 8.54 0.39 -23.68
C THR A 494 7.56 0.99 -24.67
N PHE A 495 6.47 1.60 -24.19
CA PHE A 495 5.36 2.03 -25.04
C PHE A 495 5.13 3.55 -25.08
N ILE A 496 5.47 4.29 -24.02
CA ILE A 496 5.13 5.71 -23.90
C ILE A 496 6.33 6.59 -24.23
N PHE A 497 7.41 6.43 -23.48
CA PHE A 497 8.58 7.30 -23.53
C PHE A 497 9.31 7.32 -24.89
N PRO A 498 9.46 6.20 -25.62
CA PRO A 498 10.12 6.24 -26.93
C PRO A 498 9.39 7.14 -27.94
N GLU A 499 8.07 7.21 -27.87
CA GLU A 499 7.27 8.08 -28.74
C GLU A 499 7.26 9.54 -28.26
N THR A 500 7.19 9.75 -26.94
CA THR A 500 7.11 11.10 -26.37
C THR A 500 8.43 11.85 -26.53
N PHE A 501 9.55 11.16 -26.34
CA PHE A 501 10.86 11.81 -26.25
C PHE A 501 11.77 11.54 -27.46
N ALA A 502 11.26 10.82 -28.48
CA ALA A 502 11.96 10.48 -29.73
C ALA A 502 13.36 9.85 -29.53
N GLN A 503 13.59 9.19 -28.40
CA GLN A 503 14.84 8.50 -28.06
C GLN A 503 14.55 7.22 -27.30
N SER A 504 15.29 6.16 -27.62
CA SER A 504 15.30 4.94 -26.81
C SER A 504 16.02 5.21 -25.49
N LEU A 505 15.32 4.94 -24.39
CA LEU A 505 15.90 4.91 -23.06
C LEU A 505 16.84 3.70 -22.98
N LYS A 506 18.16 3.94 -23.09
CA LYS A 506 19.15 2.89 -22.85
C LYS A 506 18.98 2.37 -21.42
N GLU A 507 18.89 1.05 -21.29
CA GLU A 507 18.96 0.41 -19.98
C GLU A 507 20.31 0.69 -19.32
N VAL A 508 20.28 0.93 -18.02
CA VAL A 508 21.48 1.16 -17.22
C VAL A 508 21.91 -0.16 -16.61
N ASN A 509 23.14 -0.57 -16.90
CA ASN A 509 23.75 -1.69 -16.18
C ASN A 509 24.18 -1.21 -14.79
N TRP A 510 23.28 -1.28 -13.80
CA TRP A 510 23.58 -0.88 -12.42
C TRP A 510 24.67 -1.74 -11.73
N ASN A 511 25.14 -2.81 -12.38
CA ASN A 511 26.31 -3.58 -11.94
C ASN A 511 27.64 -3.05 -12.50
N ALA A 512 27.62 -2.03 -13.36
CA ALA A 512 28.83 -1.40 -13.87
C ALA A 512 29.62 -0.68 -12.74
N PRO A 513 30.93 -0.45 -12.91
CA PRO A 513 31.74 0.33 -11.98
C PRO A 513 31.19 1.75 -11.79
N SER A 514 31.37 2.36 -10.60
CA SER A 514 30.85 3.70 -10.29
C SER A 514 31.30 4.79 -11.26
N GLU A 515 32.49 4.65 -11.86
CA GLU A 515 32.99 5.60 -12.86
C GLU A 515 32.17 5.56 -14.17
N GLU A 516 31.82 4.37 -14.65
CA GLU A 516 30.97 4.18 -15.82
C GLU A 516 29.55 4.70 -15.56
N LEU A 517 29.00 4.39 -14.37
CA LEU A 517 27.68 4.90 -13.95
C LEU A 517 27.69 6.44 -13.83
N ARG A 518 28.74 7.04 -13.29
CA ARG A 518 28.90 8.51 -13.26
C ARG A 518 28.96 9.10 -14.67
N ALA A 519 29.72 8.49 -15.57
CA ALA A 519 29.80 8.95 -16.96
C ALA A 519 28.44 8.84 -17.67
N HIS A 520 27.70 7.75 -17.43
CA HIS A 520 26.36 7.55 -17.96
C HIS A 520 25.38 8.62 -17.47
N VAL A 521 25.35 8.88 -16.16
CA VAL A 521 24.45 9.90 -15.57
C VAL A 521 24.82 11.30 -16.06
N ARG A 522 26.12 11.63 -16.14
CA ARG A 522 26.58 12.91 -16.72
C ARG A 522 26.15 13.08 -18.18
N ALA A 523 26.17 12.02 -18.98
CA ALA A 523 25.75 12.06 -20.39
C ALA A 523 24.24 12.31 -20.57
N LEU A 524 23.47 12.27 -19.48
CA LEU A 524 22.04 12.48 -19.46
C LEU A 524 21.62 13.74 -18.72
N ASP A 525 22.58 14.47 -18.15
CA ASP A 525 22.31 15.75 -17.50
C ASP A 525 21.60 16.73 -18.47
N GLY A 526 20.60 17.44 -17.94
CA GLY A 526 19.72 18.31 -18.73
C GLY A 526 18.78 17.61 -19.71
N LYS A 527 18.76 16.27 -19.80
CA LYS A 527 17.80 15.54 -20.66
C LYS A 527 16.50 15.22 -19.90
N PRO A 528 15.35 15.09 -20.59
CA PRO A 528 14.05 14.75 -19.98
C PRO A 528 14.05 13.44 -19.16
N PHE A 529 15.05 12.59 -19.37
CA PHE A 529 15.16 11.27 -18.76
C PHE A 529 16.03 11.20 -17.51
N ALA A 530 16.76 12.25 -17.16
CA ALA A 530 17.67 12.24 -16.01
C ALA A 530 16.94 11.85 -14.72
N ALA A 531 15.74 12.43 -14.51
CA ALA A 531 14.89 12.13 -13.37
C ALA A 531 14.43 10.66 -13.33
N MET A 532 14.24 10.02 -14.49
CA MET A 532 13.81 8.61 -14.55
C MET A 532 14.90 7.65 -14.07
N GLN A 533 16.18 7.98 -14.28
CA GLN A 533 17.28 7.10 -13.87
C GLN A 533 17.46 7.05 -12.37
N VAL A 534 17.28 8.20 -11.72
CA VAL A 534 17.25 8.29 -10.26
C VAL A 534 16.16 7.35 -9.73
N LYS A 535 14.96 7.42 -10.32
CA LYS A 535 13.85 6.55 -9.94
C LYS A 535 14.13 5.08 -10.21
N ASP A 536 14.71 4.75 -11.36
CA ASP A 536 15.10 3.38 -11.71
C ASP A 536 16.10 2.78 -10.71
N LEU A 537 17.12 3.56 -10.32
CA LEU A 537 18.09 3.17 -9.30
C LEU A 537 17.43 2.95 -7.93
N ILE A 538 16.57 3.88 -7.51
CA ILE A 538 15.82 3.76 -6.25
C ILE A 538 14.94 2.51 -6.28
N SER A 539 14.19 2.28 -7.36
CA SER A 539 13.36 1.08 -7.53
C SER A 539 14.20 -0.19 -7.48
N ARG A 540 15.39 -0.20 -8.11
CA ARG A 540 16.33 -1.34 -8.03
C ARG A 540 16.80 -1.61 -6.61
N ILE A 541 17.21 -0.58 -5.87
CA ILE A 541 17.58 -0.68 -4.46
C ILE A 541 16.45 -1.32 -3.66
N ARG A 542 15.21 -0.82 -3.84
CA ARG A 542 14.04 -1.33 -3.13
C ARG A 542 13.71 -2.79 -3.46
N ILE A 543 13.83 -3.19 -4.73
CA ILE A 543 13.67 -4.59 -5.15
C ILE A 543 14.66 -5.48 -4.39
N LEU A 544 15.95 -5.12 -4.40
CA LEU A 544 17.01 -5.90 -3.75
C LEU A 544 16.77 -6.04 -2.24
N GLN A 545 16.41 -4.94 -1.56
CA GLN A 545 16.03 -4.97 -0.14
C GLN A 545 14.86 -5.92 0.11
N SER A 546 13.86 -5.92 -0.77
CA SER A 546 12.64 -6.69 -0.59
C SER A 546 12.81 -8.21 -0.70
N VAL A 547 13.92 -8.67 -1.29
CA VAL A 547 14.21 -10.09 -1.57
C VAL A 547 15.48 -10.62 -0.90
N GLY A 548 16.03 -9.88 0.07
CA GLY A 548 17.14 -10.32 0.91
C GLY A 548 18.53 -10.10 0.31
N ARG A 549 18.65 -9.21 -0.69
CA ARG A 549 19.93 -8.87 -1.35
C ARG A 549 20.48 -7.56 -0.80
N ALA A 550 20.64 -7.49 0.53
CA ALA A 550 21.00 -6.28 1.25
C ALA A 550 22.36 -5.71 0.80
N ASP A 551 23.38 -6.54 0.62
CA ASP A 551 24.72 -6.10 0.21
C ASP A 551 24.71 -5.37 -1.14
N GLU A 552 23.93 -5.87 -2.10
CA GLU A 552 23.78 -5.24 -3.41
C GLU A 552 22.97 -3.94 -3.32
N ALA A 553 21.95 -3.89 -2.46
CA ALA A 553 21.20 -2.67 -2.20
C ALA A 553 22.10 -1.59 -1.59
N SER A 554 22.93 -1.94 -0.60
CA SER A 554 23.88 -1.03 0.05
C SER A 554 24.91 -0.51 -0.94
N ARG A 555 25.44 -1.36 -1.84
CA ARG A 555 26.32 -0.94 -2.94
C ARG A 555 25.66 0.11 -3.84
N LEU A 556 24.40 -0.09 -4.20
CA LEU A 556 23.65 0.84 -5.04
C LEU A 556 23.29 2.14 -4.31
N MET A 557 23.03 2.11 -2.99
CA MET A 557 22.84 3.33 -2.19
C MET A 557 24.13 4.16 -2.10
N LYS A 558 25.28 3.51 -1.92
CA LYS A 558 26.58 4.19 -2.00
C LYS A 558 26.77 4.86 -3.36
N THR A 559 26.46 4.12 -4.44
CA THR A 559 26.50 4.64 -5.80
C THR A 559 25.56 5.83 -5.99
N TYR A 560 24.35 5.78 -5.42
CA TYR A 560 23.41 6.90 -5.41
C TYR A 560 24.04 8.14 -4.75
N GLY A 561 24.64 7.99 -3.58
CA GLY A 561 25.31 9.09 -2.87
C GLY A 561 26.49 9.67 -3.66
N GLU A 562 27.30 8.83 -4.30
CA GLU A 562 28.43 9.27 -5.13
C GLU A 562 28.02 10.05 -6.39
N ILE A 563 26.83 9.77 -6.92
CA ILE A 563 26.35 10.36 -8.19
C ILE A 563 25.45 11.58 -7.93
N TYR A 564 24.54 11.49 -6.98
CA TYR A 564 23.41 12.42 -6.84
C TYR A 564 23.47 13.32 -5.62
N SER A 565 24.26 13.00 -4.59
CA SER A 565 24.42 13.91 -3.46
C SER A 565 25.22 15.14 -3.88
N LYS A 566 24.66 16.31 -3.58
CA LYS A 566 25.25 17.63 -3.81
C LYS A 566 26.45 17.83 -2.89
N PRO A 567 27.45 18.62 -3.34
CA PRO A 567 28.50 19.10 -2.43
C PRO A 567 27.89 20.01 -1.35
N MET A 568 28.68 20.28 -0.31
CA MET A 568 28.36 21.30 0.68
C MET A 568 28.01 22.65 0.03
N PRO A 569 27.11 23.47 0.62
CA PRO A 569 26.84 24.82 0.16
C PRO A 569 28.13 25.60 -0.09
N ALA A 570 28.25 26.26 -1.24
CA ALA A 570 29.51 26.85 -1.71
C ALA A 570 30.10 27.90 -0.75
N GLU A 571 29.25 28.61 -0.01
CA GLU A 571 29.64 29.49 1.08
C GLU A 571 30.36 28.74 2.22
N LEU A 572 29.82 27.61 2.69
CA LEU A 572 30.36 26.82 3.78
C LEU A 572 31.63 26.08 3.33
N ALA A 573 31.66 25.60 2.10
CA ALA A 573 32.82 24.92 1.53
C ALA A 573 34.08 25.80 1.44
N LYS A 574 33.91 27.13 1.44
CA LYS A 574 35.02 28.11 1.45
C LYS A 574 35.42 28.56 2.85
N MET A 575 34.61 28.29 3.86
CA MET A 575 34.86 28.70 5.24
C MET A 575 35.68 27.63 5.96
N LYS A 576 36.65 28.07 6.77
CA LYS A 576 37.34 27.18 7.70
C LYS A 576 36.44 26.93 8.92
N PRO A 577 36.09 25.68 9.24
CA PRO A 577 35.30 25.38 10.44
C PRO A 577 36.11 25.70 11.70
N LEU A 578 35.41 26.21 12.73
CA LEU A 578 35.93 26.33 14.10
C LEU A 578 36.07 24.94 14.74
N ALA A 579 35.12 24.05 14.46
CA ALA A 579 35.09 22.66 14.85
C ALA A 579 34.18 21.90 13.89
N GLU A 580 34.52 20.65 13.60
CA GLU A 580 33.67 19.77 12.81
C GLU A 580 33.83 18.30 13.25
N ILE A 581 32.73 17.55 13.13
CA ILE A 581 32.66 16.11 13.25
C ILE A 581 31.85 15.65 12.04
N VAL A 582 32.52 15.04 11.07
CA VAL A 582 31.91 14.67 9.78
C VAL A 582 32.21 13.21 9.46
N ARG A 583 31.41 12.64 8.54
CA ARG A 583 31.55 11.25 8.08
C ARG A 583 31.44 10.27 9.26
N VAL A 584 30.47 10.54 10.13
CA VAL A 584 30.19 9.70 11.30
C VAL A 584 29.58 8.39 10.82
N LEU A 585 30.18 7.27 11.24
CA LEU A 585 29.76 5.89 10.96
C LEU A 585 28.80 5.40 12.05
N ASP A 586 28.29 4.18 11.93
CA ASP A 586 27.40 3.57 12.92
C ASP A 586 28.04 3.49 14.32
N ASN A 587 27.22 3.68 15.35
CA ASN A 587 27.58 3.54 16.77
C ASN A 587 28.77 4.41 17.21
N GLU A 588 29.02 5.53 16.54
CA GLU A 588 30.10 6.43 16.91
C GLU A 588 29.61 7.52 17.87
N ASP A 589 30.46 7.84 18.84
CA ASP A 589 30.27 8.96 19.76
C ASP A 589 31.54 9.81 19.72
N LYS A 590 31.48 10.89 18.95
CA LYS A 590 32.64 11.72 18.59
C LYS A 590 32.56 13.07 19.28
N THR A 591 33.72 13.59 19.64
CA THR A 591 33.85 14.87 20.33
C THR A 591 35.05 15.65 19.81
N VAL A 592 34.91 16.97 19.66
CA VAL A 592 36.01 17.90 19.41
C VAL A 592 35.80 19.17 20.23
N THR A 593 36.88 19.80 20.69
CA THR A 593 36.80 21.05 21.45
C THR A 593 37.14 22.26 20.58
N PHE A 594 36.54 23.40 20.89
CA PHE A 594 36.88 24.69 20.29
C PHE A 594 36.76 25.82 21.31
N ARG A 595 37.37 26.96 21.01
CA ARG A 595 37.41 28.12 21.90
C ARG A 595 36.94 29.37 21.17
N LEU A 596 36.20 30.21 21.89
CA LEU A 596 35.83 31.57 21.46
C LEU A 596 36.44 32.57 22.44
N ASP A 597 37.26 33.49 21.95
CA ASP A 597 37.92 34.51 22.79
C ASP A 597 37.01 35.67 23.17
N ARG A 598 35.89 35.83 22.44
CA ARG A 598 34.85 36.82 22.68
C ARG A 598 33.50 36.26 22.27
N GLU A 599 32.43 36.92 22.66
CA GLU A 599 31.10 36.64 22.11
C GLU A 599 31.13 36.70 20.58
N GLN A 600 30.61 35.67 19.94
CA GLN A 600 30.72 35.47 18.49
C GLN A 600 29.47 34.78 17.95
N GLN A 601 28.98 35.30 16.82
CA GLN A 601 27.98 34.58 16.03
C GLN A 601 28.65 33.40 15.33
N VAL A 602 28.05 32.22 15.47
CA VAL A 602 28.47 31.00 14.81
C VAL A 602 27.33 30.44 13.97
N ARG A 603 27.66 29.92 12.79
CA ARG A 603 26.73 29.17 11.95
C ARG A 603 26.93 27.68 12.20
N ILE A 604 25.85 26.98 12.51
CA ILE A 604 25.82 25.54 12.75
C ILE A 604 25.21 24.89 11.51
N PHE A 605 25.93 23.93 10.94
CA PHE A 605 25.44 23.06 9.87
C PHE A 605 25.50 21.61 10.35
N ALA A 606 24.36 20.94 10.46
CA ALA A 606 24.26 19.57 10.94
C ALA A 606 23.29 18.75 10.09
N ILE A 607 23.66 17.50 9.80
CA ILE A 607 22.76 16.52 9.18
C ILE A 607 22.85 15.23 10.00
N GLY A 608 21.69 14.66 10.31
CA GLY A 608 21.55 13.41 11.04
C GLY A 608 20.17 12.78 10.85
N GLU A 609 19.79 11.92 11.77
CA GLU A 609 18.58 11.09 11.69
C GLU A 609 17.60 11.42 12.81
N GLY A 610 16.34 11.62 12.47
CA GLY A 610 15.27 11.77 13.44
C GLY A 610 13.89 11.46 12.86
N GLN A 611 13.04 10.83 13.67
CA GLN A 611 11.67 10.47 13.31
C GLN A 611 10.80 10.42 14.58
N ALA A 612 9.49 10.68 14.42
CA ALA A 612 8.50 10.58 15.49
C ALA A 612 8.83 11.42 16.75
N GLY A 613 9.40 12.61 16.57
CA GLY A 613 9.77 13.51 17.67
C GLY A 613 11.09 13.19 18.36
N GLN A 614 11.81 12.16 17.92
CA GLN A 614 13.10 11.74 18.48
C GLN A 614 14.23 11.88 17.44
N MET A 615 15.43 12.22 17.92
CA MET A 615 16.68 12.15 17.16
C MET A 615 17.44 10.87 17.52
N PHE A 616 18.10 10.26 16.53
CA PHE A 616 18.91 9.05 16.63
C PHE A 616 20.38 9.38 16.35
N ASP A 617 20.61 10.06 15.23
CA ASP A 617 21.91 10.61 14.84
C ASP A 617 21.87 12.13 14.96
N TYR A 618 22.63 12.72 15.88
CA TYR A 618 22.53 14.14 16.16
C TYR A 618 23.74 14.71 16.88
N GLY A 619 23.89 16.03 16.78
CA GLY A 619 24.95 16.80 17.43
C GLY A 619 24.44 17.81 18.44
N TRP A 620 25.32 18.19 19.37
CA TRP A 620 25.09 19.24 20.35
C TRP A 620 26.39 19.94 20.74
N ILE A 621 26.25 21.11 21.37
CA ILE A 621 27.36 21.94 21.86
C ILE A 621 27.25 22.06 23.36
N GLU A 622 28.30 21.71 24.09
CA GLU A 622 28.40 21.89 25.53
C GLU A 622 29.36 23.05 25.83
N ASN A 623 28.99 23.92 26.77
CA ASN A 623 29.94 24.86 27.36
C ASN A 623 30.67 24.15 28.51
N LEU A 624 31.99 24.04 28.40
CA LEU A 624 32.82 23.29 29.35
C LEU A 624 32.86 23.94 30.74
N ASP A 625 32.62 25.24 30.83
CA ASP A 625 32.62 25.98 32.09
C ASP A 625 31.27 25.86 32.81
N LYS A 626 30.18 25.59 32.07
CA LYS A 626 28.80 25.48 32.61
C LYS A 626 28.29 24.05 32.73
N GLY A 627 28.91 23.07 32.07
CA GLY A 627 28.59 21.65 32.16
C GLY A 627 27.28 21.19 31.50
N ALA A 628 26.52 22.09 30.86
CA ALA A 628 25.26 21.78 30.18
C ALA A 628 25.33 22.08 28.67
N PRO A 629 24.54 21.37 27.83
CA PRO A 629 24.36 21.73 26.43
C PRO A 629 23.82 23.15 26.28
N VAL A 630 24.51 23.98 25.51
CA VAL A 630 24.05 25.33 25.13
C VAL A 630 23.26 25.32 23.82
N TRP A 631 23.37 24.23 23.07
CA TRP A 631 22.63 23.99 21.84
C TRP A 631 22.55 22.49 21.56
N GLU A 632 21.43 22.01 21.01
CA GLU A 632 21.22 20.60 20.65
C GLU A 632 20.31 20.52 19.42
N MET A 633 20.63 19.62 18.49
CA MET A 633 19.79 19.33 17.33
C MET A 633 18.53 18.58 17.77
N LYS A 634 17.36 19.15 17.51
CA LYS A 634 16.04 18.58 17.86
C LYS A 634 15.18 18.42 16.62
N GLU A 635 14.49 17.28 16.51
CA GLU A 635 13.70 16.91 15.32
C GLU A 635 12.71 18.03 14.93
N GLY A 636 11.92 18.55 15.87
CA GLY A 636 10.96 19.64 15.62
C GLY A 636 11.56 20.99 15.20
N GLN A 637 12.89 21.18 15.30
CA GLN A 637 13.60 22.39 14.89
C GLN A 637 14.43 22.19 13.61
N THR A 638 14.33 21.01 13.00
CA THR A 638 15.10 20.66 11.80
C THR A 638 14.23 20.71 10.55
N THR A 639 14.88 20.79 9.39
CA THR A 639 14.26 20.63 8.06
C THR A 639 14.62 19.27 7.46
N HIS A 640 13.87 18.81 6.45
CA HIS A 640 14.21 17.57 5.73
C HIS A 640 15.52 17.73 4.95
N ALA A 641 16.44 16.76 5.06
CA ALA A 641 17.76 16.80 4.43
C ALA A 641 17.82 16.16 3.03
N GLY A 642 16.67 15.75 2.48
CA GLY A 642 16.61 14.99 1.23
C GLY A 642 16.76 13.48 1.45
N GLY A 643 16.55 12.68 0.41
CA GLY A 643 16.55 11.22 0.54
C GLY A 643 15.39 10.68 1.39
N ALA A 644 15.72 9.90 2.43
CA ALA A 644 14.75 9.30 3.35
C ALA A 644 14.09 10.35 4.27
N GLU A 645 12.81 10.17 4.60
CA GLU A 645 12.04 11.08 5.47
C GLU A 645 12.72 11.40 6.80
N LYS A 646 13.43 10.40 7.36
CA LYS A 646 14.17 10.48 8.62
C LYS A 646 15.45 11.32 8.54
N ASN A 647 15.89 11.74 7.36
CA ASN A 647 17.07 12.57 7.20
C ASN A 647 16.73 14.02 7.60
N ARG A 648 17.38 14.52 8.65
CA ARG A 648 17.13 15.84 9.24
C ARG A 648 18.34 16.75 9.08
N LYS A 649 18.09 18.04 8.85
CA LYS A 649 19.10 19.08 8.63
C LYS A 649 18.83 20.30 9.50
N VAL A 650 19.90 20.83 10.09
CA VAL A 650 19.97 22.18 10.66
C VAL A 650 20.97 23.02 9.87
N ASP A 651 20.57 24.25 9.58
CA ASP A 651 21.45 25.30 9.07
C ASP A 651 21.00 26.63 9.67
N GLU A 652 21.64 27.02 10.78
CA GLU A 652 21.21 28.18 11.56
C GLU A 652 22.38 28.96 12.16
N VAL A 653 22.07 30.14 12.70
CA VAL A 653 23.06 31.03 13.31
C VAL A 653 22.64 31.32 14.74
N ILE A 654 23.56 31.06 15.67
CA ILE A 654 23.40 31.37 17.10
C ILE A 654 24.54 32.27 17.57
N THR A 655 24.33 32.92 18.71
CA THR A 655 25.39 33.68 19.40
C THR A 655 25.91 32.87 20.58
N LEU A 656 27.22 32.63 20.62
CA LEU A 656 27.89 31.97 21.74
C LEU A 656 28.79 32.98 22.47
N PRO A 657 28.73 33.06 23.81
CA PRO A 657 29.68 33.85 24.61
C PRO A 657 31.13 33.40 24.44
N ALA A 658 32.07 34.20 24.92
CA ALA A 658 33.45 33.74 25.10
C ALA A 658 33.50 32.51 26.01
N GLY A 659 34.35 31.54 25.70
CA GLY A 659 34.48 30.32 26.50
C GLY A 659 35.09 29.15 25.75
N ASN A 660 35.24 28.03 26.48
CA ASN A 660 35.67 26.76 25.92
C ASN A 660 34.45 25.87 25.70
N TYR A 661 34.36 25.29 24.51
CA TYR A 661 33.21 24.50 24.08
C TYR A 661 33.64 23.11 23.65
N LYS A 662 32.70 22.18 23.77
CA LYS A 662 32.81 20.83 23.26
C LYS A 662 31.68 20.61 22.26
N LEU A 663 32.04 20.31 21.02
CA LEU A 663 31.15 19.83 19.99
C LEU A 663 31.08 18.32 20.09
N ARG A 664 29.88 17.76 20.11
CA ARG A 664 29.65 16.32 20.17
C ARG A 664 28.65 15.89 19.10
N TYR A 665 28.82 14.69 18.59
CA TYR A 665 27.90 14.04 17.67
C TYR A 665 27.85 12.55 17.97
N LYS A 666 26.64 11.99 18.01
CA LYS A 666 26.41 10.58 18.26
C LYS A 666 25.54 9.98 17.16
N SER A 667 25.83 8.74 16.77
CA SER A 667 25.04 7.92 15.85
C SER A 667 24.63 6.58 16.44
N ASP A 668 23.60 5.96 15.86
CA ASP A 668 23.12 4.60 16.17
C ASP A 668 23.54 3.55 15.12
N ASP A 669 22.94 2.35 15.14
CA ASP A 669 23.39 1.17 14.40
C ASP A 669 22.71 0.93 13.05
N SER A 670 22.09 1.96 12.45
CA SER A 670 21.19 1.68 11.32
C SER A 670 21.36 2.56 10.08
N HIS A 671 21.84 3.80 10.15
CA HIS A 671 21.89 4.66 8.96
C HIS A 671 22.85 5.83 9.14
N ALA A 672 24.12 5.58 8.83
CA ALA A 672 25.18 6.55 8.95
C ALA A 672 26.01 6.68 7.65
N PHE A 673 27.06 7.48 7.70
CA PHE A 673 27.91 7.75 6.53
C PHE A 673 28.48 6.45 5.93
N ASP A 674 28.28 6.25 4.63
CA ASP A 674 28.74 5.07 3.87
C ASP A 674 28.10 3.72 4.32
N HIS A 675 27.13 3.76 5.24
CA HIS A 675 26.36 2.60 5.72
C HIS A 675 24.88 2.94 5.85
N TRP A 676 24.23 3.13 4.70
CA TRP A 676 22.84 3.58 4.62
C TRP A 676 21.85 2.41 4.58
N ASN A 677 20.85 2.40 5.48
CA ASN A 677 19.71 1.48 5.36
C ASN A 677 18.55 2.04 4.52
N SER A 678 18.58 3.35 4.23
CA SER A 678 17.61 4.10 3.42
C SER A 678 18.33 5.11 2.53
N LEU A 679 17.61 5.86 1.68
CA LEU A 679 18.28 6.82 0.79
C LEU A 679 19.09 7.87 1.58
N PRO A 680 20.35 8.14 1.18
CA PRO A 680 21.20 9.12 1.85
C PRO A 680 20.67 10.55 1.66
N PRO A 681 21.13 11.53 2.48
CA PRO A 681 20.76 12.93 2.31
C PRO A 681 21.19 13.51 0.96
N ASP A 682 20.52 14.59 0.56
CA ASP A 682 20.81 15.31 -0.70
C ASP A 682 22.18 15.99 -0.69
N VAL A 683 22.76 16.21 0.49
CA VAL A 683 24.10 16.79 0.66
C VAL A 683 25.03 15.69 1.15
N ASN A 684 26.22 15.56 0.56
CA ASN A 684 27.23 14.59 0.98
C ASN A 684 27.89 15.00 2.32
N PHE A 685 27.10 14.98 3.40
CA PHE A 685 27.48 15.39 4.74
C PHE A 685 26.62 14.62 5.76
N TRP A 686 27.27 14.04 6.77
CA TRP A 686 26.64 13.41 7.93
C TRP A 686 27.49 13.74 9.16
N GLY A 687 26.91 14.40 10.15
CA GLY A 687 27.66 15.02 11.24
C GLY A 687 27.26 16.46 11.53
N ILE A 688 28.19 17.23 12.09
CA ILE A 688 28.01 18.62 12.50
C ILE A 688 29.29 19.45 12.31
N ALA A 689 29.13 20.67 11.80
CA ALA A 689 30.21 21.64 11.65
C ALA A 689 29.78 23.02 12.14
N ILE A 690 30.73 23.75 12.73
CA ILE A 690 30.55 25.10 13.26
C ILE A 690 31.47 26.06 12.53
N TYR A 691 30.92 27.16 12.05
CA TYR A 691 31.65 28.19 11.32
C TYR A 691 31.52 29.53 12.02
N LYS A 692 32.58 30.34 11.96
CA LYS A 692 32.53 31.74 12.41
C LYS A 692 31.74 32.56 11.39
N LYS A 693 30.74 33.32 11.82
CA LYS A 693 30.01 34.25 10.97
C LYS A 693 30.63 35.65 10.94
#